data_AF-A0A9Y2G8Z7-F1
#
_entry.id   AF-A0A9Y2G8Z7-F1
#
_cell.length_a   1.000
_cell.length_b   1.000
_cell.length_c   1.000
_cell.angle_alpha   90.00
_cell.angle_beta   90.00
_cell.angle_gamma   90.00
#
_symmetry.space_group_name_H-M   'P 1'
#
loop_
_entity.id
_entity.type
_entity.pdbx_description
1 polymer ?
#
loop_
_entity_poly.entity_id
_entity_poly.type
_entity_poly.pdbx_seq_one_letter_code
_entity_poly.pdbx_strand_id
1 'polypeptide(L)'
;MTTPSSQAFRYWLGGKRADEQDRFFRETLEARGWIAGDAENWQAGWFTGTPEMAQFRKLTPKHRLNHLPGNNALTLKSRLYQSLATLRERMSERFGPHSSQVARLDFFPRAYLMPDDYHALQEAALANPSQRWILKPSNASKGKGIRLLDDAADAPRHTNWLVQEYLGDPHTIRGHKYVLRLYILLASLDPLRLYVYRQGFAKLASAPYDHDDTSNLYSHLTNPDINAHNTDAEVPVEFIDLDRYRVWLREQGHDDEALFERLHDQLTLTVIAAVDNFRQRCADEGVDSRGGYELLGIDCLIDADLKPWILECNLSPSLGVCAGPDSGGPEEEAIKRRLVEDLIALTGIDDQANAAVGDDSPQALFDDAQRELSRAGDFLRLYPGTEPADHLAFFTLPSRQDWQLAEALTATPLSEPSLLRGDVCELIDNDCLALYDTQHGGLLSLNDSAALIWLLASEGETPRGIVAHLHQASQIGHPPPDQDALERHVWQCLEDWCRQGLLHQAATHESPSTERDNSTRTHASHLAPVGLSIAGRTWALQTDSLPARERLAGILTPWEPSHDPASPRLELIQETGGYRLLIDAALVASHLSLTEIGPRLIGELGHRALAEGQLMIDATLLVHRDAPESAILVPMTGDDWQALRAMAEPLGYYLLRGIAWHRAAPSQASVLALPLSLPGGRLITLWASPPTGLRIAGVATWGADTAQPTPLMLLAALLPVSRHADTSPPNGQDVSSLLEWLAELPRFSLPGDHPELVGERLENGMRHALPTGK
;
A
#
# COMPACT_ATOMS: atom_id res chain seq x y z
N MET A 1 6.05 42.81 45.17
CA MET A 1 5.57 41.48 44.76
C MET A 1 4.75 41.67 43.50
N THR A 2 5.39 41.53 42.34
CA THR A 2 4.75 41.52 41.03
C THR A 2 4.08 40.16 40.85
N THR A 3 2.76 40.15 40.73
CA THR A 3 1.97 39.00 40.27
C THR A 3 2.55 38.53 38.92
N PRO A 4 2.80 37.22 38.70
CA PRO A 4 3.20 36.76 37.39
C PRO A 4 2.07 37.09 36.42
N SER A 5 2.37 37.83 35.36
CA SER A 5 1.48 37.98 34.21
C SER A 5 1.16 36.58 33.70
N SER A 6 -0.07 36.09 33.88
CA SER A 6 -0.52 34.86 33.21
C SER A 6 -0.40 35.08 31.71
N GLN A 7 0.55 34.40 31.07
CA GLN A 7 0.73 34.47 29.63
C GLN A 7 -0.57 33.98 28.98
N ALA A 8 -1.28 34.86 28.25
CA ALA A 8 -2.52 34.49 27.58
C ALA A 8 -2.24 33.42 26.51
N PHE A 9 -3.05 32.35 26.50
CA PHE A 9 -2.97 31.29 25.50
C PHE A 9 -3.42 31.80 24.13
N ARG A 10 -2.83 31.24 23.07
CA ARG A 10 -3.02 31.70 21.69
C ARG A 10 -3.68 30.65 20.82
N TYR A 11 -4.69 31.06 20.06
CA TYR A 11 -5.28 30.23 19.01
C TYR A 11 -4.84 30.68 17.62
N TRP A 12 -4.73 29.76 16.68
CA TRP A 12 -4.45 30.05 15.27
C TRP A 12 -5.50 29.40 14.38
N LEU A 13 -6.05 30.20 13.45
CA LEU A 13 -6.92 29.70 12.40
C LEU A 13 -6.09 29.55 11.11
N GLY A 14 -6.31 28.48 10.35
CA GLY A 14 -5.53 28.01 9.19
C GLY A 14 -6.39 27.64 7.95
N GLY A 15 -5.81 27.63 6.75
CA GLY A 15 -6.45 27.03 5.55
C GLY A 15 -7.32 27.96 4.67
N LYS A 16 -8.03 27.36 3.69
CA LYS A 16 -8.92 28.05 2.74
C LYS A 16 -10.28 28.31 3.39
N ARG A 17 -10.51 29.54 3.86
CA ARG A 17 -11.55 29.87 4.84
C ARG A 17 -12.70 30.70 4.29
N ALA A 18 -13.90 30.37 4.74
CA ALA A 18 -15.00 31.32 4.93
C ALA A 18 -15.18 31.49 6.44
N ASP A 19 -15.42 32.70 6.93
CA ASP A 19 -15.46 33.02 8.38
C ASP A 19 -16.43 32.16 9.18
N GLU A 20 -17.53 31.74 8.56
CA GLU A 20 -18.54 30.85 9.15
C GLU A 20 -18.01 29.47 9.55
N GLN A 21 -16.93 28.98 8.93
CA GLN A 21 -16.41 27.63 9.14
C GLN A 21 -15.60 27.52 10.44
N ASP A 22 -15.02 28.62 10.91
CA ASP A 22 -14.17 28.64 12.10
C ASP A 22 -14.80 29.45 13.26
N ARG A 23 -15.98 30.04 13.02
CA ARG A 23 -16.67 30.97 13.93
C ARG A 23 -16.84 30.39 15.32
N PHE A 24 -17.38 29.18 15.43
CA PHE A 24 -17.67 28.56 16.73
C PHE A 24 -16.41 28.26 17.53
N PHE A 25 -15.33 27.85 16.87
CA PHE A 25 -14.04 27.60 17.53
C PHE A 25 -13.46 28.89 18.10
N ARG A 26 -13.43 29.94 17.28
CA ARG A 26 -12.98 31.29 17.69
C ARG A 26 -13.81 31.83 18.86
N GLU A 27 -15.13 31.88 18.70
CA GLU A 27 -16.05 32.44 19.71
C GLU A 27 -15.92 31.70 21.05
N THR A 28 -15.78 30.37 21.01
CA THR A 28 -15.62 29.57 22.23
C THR A 28 -14.31 29.88 22.95
N LEU A 29 -13.19 29.92 22.23
CA LEU A 29 -11.88 30.19 22.84
C LEU A 29 -11.75 31.64 23.32
N GLU A 30 -12.26 32.62 22.57
CA GLU A 30 -12.27 34.04 22.99
C GLU A 30 -13.11 34.23 24.26
N ALA A 31 -14.27 33.56 24.36
CA ALA A 31 -15.09 33.55 25.57
C ALA A 31 -14.35 32.94 26.77
N ARG A 32 -13.39 32.04 26.53
CA ARG A 32 -12.51 31.41 27.53
C ARG A 32 -11.21 32.21 27.78
N GLY A 33 -11.05 33.40 27.19
CA GLY A 33 -9.91 34.30 27.44
C GLY A 33 -8.67 34.04 26.58
N TRP A 34 -8.78 33.19 25.55
CA TRP A 34 -7.72 33.02 24.56
C TRP A 34 -7.64 34.22 23.63
N ILE A 35 -6.45 34.46 23.08
CA ILE A 35 -6.20 35.55 22.12
C ILE A 35 -5.73 34.99 20.77
N ALA A 36 -5.91 35.75 19.70
CA ALA A 36 -5.39 35.38 18.39
C ALA A 36 -3.84 35.30 18.39
N GLY A 37 -3.32 34.23 17.82
CA GLY A 37 -1.91 34.01 17.48
C GLY A 37 -1.69 33.97 15.97
N ASP A 38 -0.60 33.32 15.57
CA ASP A 38 -0.22 33.12 14.17
C ASP A 38 0.34 31.71 13.96
N ALA A 39 0.73 31.39 12.72
CA ALA A 39 1.22 30.06 12.36
C ALA A 39 2.53 29.65 13.06
N GLU A 40 3.25 30.59 13.66
CA GLU A 40 4.48 30.36 14.41
C GLU A 40 4.26 30.33 15.92
N ASN A 41 3.19 30.95 16.42
CA ASN A 41 2.90 31.08 17.83
C ASN A 41 1.43 30.80 18.16
N TRP A 42 1.13 29.54 18.42
CA TRP A 42 -0.19 29.04 18.77
C TRP A 42 -0.09 27.87 19.75
N GLN A 43 -1.12 27.65 20.57
CA GLN A 43 -1.30 26.44 21.39
C GLN A 43 -2.53 25.64 20.95
N ALA A 44 -3.52 26.32 20.36
CA ALA A 44 -4.69 25.70 19.75
C ALA A 44 -4.80 26.10 18.27
N GLY A 45 -4.64 25.16 17.36
CA GLY A 45 -4.78 25.36 15.93
C GLY A 45 -6.11 24.82 15.42
N TRP A 46 -6.74 25.55 14.51
CA TRP A 46 -7.89 25.08 13.73
C TRP A 46 -7.66 25.40 12.26
N PHE A 47 -7.61 24.37 11.43
CA PHE A 47 -7.32 24.49 10.01
C PHE A 47 -8.50 23.95 9.19
N THR A 48 -8.85 24.62 8.12
CA THR A 48 -9.85 24.14 7.15
C THR A 48 -9.15 23.65 5.88
N GLY A 49 -9.28 22.36 5.57
CA GLY A 49 -8.54 21.66 4.52
C GLY A 49 -7.31 20.92 5.06
N THR A 50 -6.31 20.67 4.22
CA THR A 50 -5.11 19.92 4.65
C THR A 50 -3.97 20.87 5.06
N PRO A 51 -3.47 20.81 6.30
CA PRO A 51 -2.30 21.56 6.74
C PRO A 51 -1.02 21.15 6.01
N GLU A 52 -0.05 22.06 5.95
CA GLU A 52 1.32 21.72 5.52
C GLU A 52 2.04 20.87 6.57
N MET A 53 2.97 20.02 6.13
CA MET A 53 3.71 19.11 7.03
C MET A 53 4.49 19.84 8.12
N ALA A 54 4.93 21.08 7.87
CA ALA A 54 5.59 21.90 8.88
C ALA A 54 4.71 22.19 10.11
N GLN A 55 3.38 22.25 9.93
CA GLN A 55 2.44 22.44 11.05
C GLN A 55 2.23 21.15 11.84
N PHE A 56 2.18 19.99 11.18
CA PHE A 56 2.12 18.69 11.86
C PHE A 56 3.35 18.45 12.74
N ARG A 57 4.54 18.87 12.31
CA ARG A 57 5.76 18.74 13.13
C ARG A 57 5.80 19.62 14.38
N LYS A 58 4.88 20.59 14.51
CA LYS A 58 4.73 21.42 15.72
C LYS A 58 3.82 20.76 16.77
N LEU A 59 3.12 19.68 16.41
CA LEU A 59 2.20 19.01 17.32
C LEU A 59 2.93 18.46 18.53
N THR A 60 2.33 18.71 19.69
CA THR A 60 2.74 18.21 21.00
C THR A 60 1.50 18.18 21.89
N PRO A 61 1.52 17.55 23.07
CA PRO A 61 0.43 17.68 24.04
C PRO A 61 0.06 19.15 24.38
N LYS A 62 0.99 20.10 24.15
CA LYS A 62 0.78 21.53 24.37
C LYS A 62 0.40 22.35 23.12
N HIS A 63 0.55 21.76 21.94
CA HIS A 63 0.26 22.39 20.65
C HIS A 63 -0.72 21.50 19.89
N ARG A 64 -2.00 21.86 19.99
CA ARG A 64 -3.14 21.02 19.62
C ARG A 64 -3.78 21.48 18.31
N LEU A 65 -3.85 20.63 17.29
CA LEU A 65 -4.42 20.94 15.96
C LEU A 65 -5.52 19.95 15.58
N ASN A 66 -6.55 20.43 14.89
CA ASN A 66 -7.70 19.65 14.42
C ASN A 66 -7.44 18.72 13.22
N HIS A 67 -6.20 18.29 13.00
CA HIS A 67 -5.88 17.30 11.99
C HIS A 67 -4.76 16.35 12.42
N LEU A 68 -4.80 15.15 11.84
CA LEU A 68 -3.74 14.16 11.89
C LEU A 68 -3.27 13.82 10.47
N PRO A 69 -1.96 13.63 10.24
CA PRO A 69 -1.49 13.19 8.93
C PRO A 69 -1.97 11.75 8.66
N GLY A 70 -2.23 11.43 7.39
CA GLY A 70 -2.79 10.13 6.98
C GLY A 70 -4.33 10.08 6.91
N ASN A 71 -5.02 11.19 7.23
CA ASN A 71 -6.48 11.29 7.16
C ASN A 71 -7.08 11.09 5.76
N ASN A 72 -6.28 11.17 4.70
CA ASN A 72 -6.70 10.87 3.34
C ASN A 72 -7.13 9.39 3.18
N ALA A 73 -6.66 8.48 4.04
CA ALA A 73 -7.11 7.09 4.11
C ALA A 73 -8.64 6.98 4.33
N LEU A 74 -9.24 7.93 5.05
CA LEU A 74 -10.70 7.99 5.26
C LEU A 74 -11.38 9.02 4.35
N THR A 75 -10.72 10.14 4.07
CA THR A 75 -11.40 11.33 3.54
C THR A 75 -11.40 11.43 2.01
N LEU A 76 -10.54 10.67 1.32
CA LEU A 76 -10.64 10.49 -0.12
C LEU A 76 -11.48 9.26 -0.44
N LYS A 77 -12.48 9.40 -1.31
CA LYS A 77 -13.45 8.32 -1.63
C LYS A 77 -12.77 7.02 -2.06
N SER A 78 -11.76 7.12 -2.91
CA SER A 78 -10.98 5.97 -3.38
C SER A 78 -10.23 5.29 -2.24
N ARG A 79 -9.60 6.08 -1.36
CA ARG A 79 -8.83 5.60 -0.22
C ARG A 79 -9.70 5.02 0.89
N LEU A 80 -10.88 5.59 1.13
CA LEU A 80 -11.87 5.03 2.05
C LEU A 80 -12.29 3.64 1.60
N TYR A 81 -12.63 3.50 0.31
CA TYR A 81 -12.97 2.21 -0.26
C TYR A 81 -11.82 1.22 -0.14
N GLN A 82 -10.58 1.62 -0.49
CA GLN A 82 -9.40 0.76 -0.34
C GLN A 82 -9.20 0.31 1.11
N SER A 83 -9.26 1.24 2.08
CA SER A 83 -9.06 0.92 3.51
C SER A 83 -10.08 -0.11 4.00
N LEU A 84 -11.37 0.10 3.68
CA LEU A 84 -12.45 -0.82 4.06
C LEU A 84 -12.36 -2.16 3.32
N ALA A 85 -11.99 -2.16 2.03
CA ALA A 85 -11.82 -3.37 1.24
C ALA A 85 -10.64 -4.22 1.75
N THR A 86 -9.50 -3.60 2.07
CA THR A 86 -8.34 -4.27 2.67
C THR A 86 -8.68 -4.85 4.05
N LEU A 87 -9.44 -4.12 4.88
CA LEU A 87 -9.94 -4.69 6.14
C LEU A 87 -10.81 -5.93 5.88
N ARG A 88 -11.74 -5.88 4.93
CA ARG A 88 -12.62 -7.01 4.59
C ARG A 88 -11.87 -8.21 4.03
N GLU A 89 -10.87 -7.99 3.19
CA GLU A 89 -10.01 -9.03 2.65
C GLU A 89 -9.22 -9.73 3.78
N ARG A 90 -8.54 -8.95 4.63
CA ARG A 90 -7.84 -9.48 5.81
C ARG A 90 -8.74 -10.30 6.71
N MET A 91 -9.96 -9.83 6.99
CA MET A 91 -10.92 -10.56 7.82
C MET A 91 -11.41 -11.84 7.12
N SER A 92 -11.54 -11.83 5.79
CA SER A 92 -11.93 -13.01 5.00
C SER A 92 -10.83 -14.06 4.96
N GLU A 93 -9.56 -13.66 4.90
CA GLU A 93 -8.42 -14.57 5.01
C GLU A 93 -8.32 -15.17 6.41
N ARG A 94 -8.54 -14.35 7.45
CA ARG A 94 -8.42 -14.76 8.86
C ARG A 94 -9.55 -15.70 9.31
N PHE A 95 -10.80 -15.35 9.03
CA PHE A 95 -11.98 -16.05 9.56
C PHE A 95 -12.78 -16.82 8.50
N GLY A 96 -12.42 -16.69 7.22
CA GLY A 96 -13.19 -17.21 6.10
C GLY A 96 -14.25 -16.21 5.60
N PRO A 97 -14.61 -16.28 4.30
CA PRO A 97 -15.45 -15.28 3.63
C PRO A 97 -16.92 -15.24 4.09
N HIS A 98 -17.37 -16.27 4.80
CA HIS A 98 -18.76 -16.39 5.30
C HIS A 98 -18.86 -16.23 6.83
N SER A 99 -17.79 -15.77 7.48
CA SER A 99 -17.78 -15.56 8.93
C SER A 99 -18.64 -14.37 9.36
N SER A 100 -19.08 -14.38 10.62
CA SER A 100 -19.84 -13.28 11.20
C SER A 100 -19.01 -11.98 11.27
N GLN A 101 -17.70 -12.09 11.44
CA GLN A 101 -16.76 -10.97 11.42
C GLN A 101 -16.69 -10.30 10.04
N VAL A 102 -16.69 -11.08 8.96
CA VAL A 102 -16.73 -10.54 7.59
C VAL A 102 -18.09 -9.92 7.29
N ALA A 103 -19.19 -10.54 7.76
CA ALA A 103 -20.53 -9.98 7.60
C ALA A 103 -20.69 -8.61 8.27
N ARG A 104 -19.99 -8.35 9.39
CA ARG A 104 -19.94 -7.01 10.03
C ARG A 104 -19.32 -5.92 9.16
N LEU A 105 -18.64 -6.27 8.05
CA LEU A 105 -18.06 -5.33 7.10
C LEU A 105 -18.93 -5.12 5.85
N ASP A 106 -20.14 -5.68 5.82
CA ASP A 106 -21.12 -5.45 4.76
C ASP A 106 -21.92 -4.16 5.01
N PHE A 107 -21.25 -3.00 4.98
CA PHE A 107 -21.86 -1.69 5.22
C PHE A 107 -21.36 -0.59 4.31
N PHE A 108 -20.58 -0.92 3.29
CA PHE A 108 -20.13 0.04 2.29
C PHE A 108 -20.34 -0.56 0.91
N PRO A 109 -20.94 0.18 -0.03
CA PRO A 109 -21.23 -0.33 -1.36
C PRO A 109 -19.93 -0.62 -2.12
N ARG A 110 -19.93 -1.65 -2.97
CA ARG A 110 -18.75 -2.00 -3.75
C ARG A 110 -18.41 -0.87 -4.71
N ALA A 111 -17.12 -0.62 -4.88
CA ALA A 111 -16.63 0.41 -5.77
C ALA A 111 -15.47 -0.10 -6.63
N TYR A 112 -15.23 0.60 -7.73
CA TYR A 112 -14.31 0.23 -8.79
C TYR A 112 -13.53 1.49 -9.16
N LEU A 113 -12.22 1.44 -8.97
CA LEU A 113 -11.28 2.50 -9.29
C LEU A 113 -10.93 2.47 -10.77
N MET A 114 -11.29 3.51 -11.50
CA MET A 114 -10.96 3.59 -12.92
C MET A 114 -9.52 4.06 -13.13
N PRO A 115 -8.82 3.62 -14.18
CA PRO A 115 -9.25 2.59 -15.15
C PRO A 115 -9.00 1.15 -14.69
N ASP A 116 -8.28 0.95 -13.58
CA ASP A 116 -7.73 -0.35 -13.17
C ASP A 116 -8.81 -1.43 -12.97
N ASP A 117 -9.94 -1.04 -12.37
CA ASP A 117 -11.06 -1.93 -12.06
C ASP A 117 -12.13 -1.97 -13.17
N TYR A 118 -11.89 -1.39 -14.35
CA TYR A 118 -12.90 -1.31 -15.42
C TYR A 118 -13.43 -2.69 -15.83
N HIS A 119 -12.56 -3.69 -15.97
CA HIS A 119 -12.98 -5.04 -16.34
C HIS A 119 -13.79 -5.72 -15.22
N ALA A 120 -13.35 -5.58 -13.97
CA ALA A 120 -14.09 -6.09 -12.82
C ALA A 120 -15.48 -5.44 -12.69
N LEU A 121 -15.60 -4.16 -13.06
CA LEU A 121 -16.88 -3.46 -13.15
C LEU A 121 -17.78 -4.07 -14.24
N GLN A 122 -17.24 -4.33 -15.43
CA GLN A 122 -18.01 -4.96 -16.52
C GLN A 122 -18.47 -6.38 -16.14
N GLU A 123 -17.62 -7.17 -15.50
CA GLU A 123 -17.96 -8.51 -15.01
C GLU A 123 -19.09 -8.45 -13.97
N ALA A 124 -19.02 -7.51 -13.03
CA ALA A 124 -20.06 -7.33 -12.03
C ALA A 124 -21.39 -6.83 -12.64
N ALA A 125 -21.33 -5.90 -13.60
CA ALA A 125 -22.51 -5.44 -14.33
C ALA A 125 -23.14 -6.56 -15.17
N LEU A 126 -22.33 -7.44 -15.75
CA LEU A 126 -22.83 -8.62 -16.47
C LEU A 126 -23.47 -9.65 -15.52
N ALA A 127 -22.86 -9.86 -14.35
CA ALA A 127 -23.37 -10.78 -13.33
C ALA A 127 -24.67 -10.29 -12.69
N ASN A 128 -24.86 -8.97 -12.58
CA ASN A 128 -26.09 -8.36 -12.07
C ASN A 128 -26.57 -7.22 -13.00
N PRO A 129 -27.29 -7.54 -14.10
CA PRO A 129 -27.73 -6.55 -15.08
C PRO A 129 -28.70 -5.49 -14.57
N SER A 130 -29.37 -5.75 -13.43
CA SER A 130 -30.25 -4.77 -12.77
C SER A 130 -29.49 -3.78 -11.88
N GLN A 131 -28.21 -4.04 -11.57
CA GLN A 131 -27.42 -3.16 -10.73
C GLN A 131 -27.18 -1.83 -11.44
N ARG A 132 -27.54 -0.74 -10.77
CA ARG A 132 -27.24 0.61 -11.22
C ARG A 132 -25.91 1.08 -10.64
N TRP A 133 -25.29 2.01 -11.34
CA TRP A 133 -23.95 2.48 -11.01
C TRP A 133 -23.92 3.99 -10.86
N ILE A 134 -23.22 4.50 -9.86
CA ILE A 134 -22.98 5.92 -9.66
C ILE A 134 -21.51 6.25 -9.92
N LEU A 135 -21.27 7.15 -10.87
CA LEU A 135 -19.95 7.66 -11.18
C LEU A 135 -19.64 8.84 -10.25
N LYS A 136 -18.48 8.80 -9.61
CA LYS A 136 -17.99 9.85 -8.69
C LYS A 136 -16.55 10.23 -9.05
N PRO A 137 -16.19 11.52 -9.04
CA PRO A 137 -14.78 11.91 -9.15
C PRO A 137 -14.01 11.56 -7.87
N SER A 138 -12.79 11.07 -8.01
CA SER A 138 -11.96 10.60 -6.88
C SER A 138 -11.57 11.72 -5.91
N ASN A 139 -11.37 12.95 -6.41
CA ASN A 139 -10.83 14.09 -5.65
C ASN A 139 -11.74 15.33 -5.64
N ALA A 140 -13.02 15.23 -6.03
CA ALA A 140 -13.93 16.38 -6.00
C ALA A 140 -14.92 16.31 -4.83
N SER A 141 -15.27 17.49 -4.32
CA SER A 141 -16.31 17.71 -3.31
C SER A 141 -17.51 18.45 -3.91
N LYS A 142 -18.59 18.59 -3.12
CA LYS A 142 -19.83 19.32 -3.48
C LYS A 142 -20.66 18.71 -4.62
N GLY A 143 -20.51 17.40 -4.84
CA GLY A 143 -21.31 16.63 -5.79
C GLY A 143 -21.12 16.97 -7.29
N LYS A 144 -20.17 17.85 -7.64
CA LYS A 144 -19.88 18.17 -9.04
C LYS A 144 -19.33 16.96 -9.79
N GLY A 145 -19.95 16.61 -10.92
CA GLY A 145 -19.55 15.48 -11.75
C GLY A 145 -20.08 14.12 -11.29
N ILE A 146 -20.87 14.07 -10.20
CA ILE A 146 -21.58 12.85 -9.79
C ILE A 146 -22.79 12.65 -10.69
N ARG A 147 -22.94 11.43 -11.24
CA ARG A 147 -24.11 11.04 -12.03
C ARG A 147 -24.33 9.54 -11.98
N LEU A 148 -25.55 9.12 -12.23
CA LEU A 148 -25.84 7.71 -12.53
C LEU A 148 -25.31 7.37 -13.93
N LEU A 149 -24.87 6.14 -14.11
CA LEU A 149 -24.53 5.57 -15.40
C LEU A 149 -25.74 4.77 -15.91
N ASP A 150 -26.10 5.00 -17.17
CA ASP A 150 -27.11 4.19 -17.86
C ASP A 150 -26.54 2.80 -18.19
N ASP A 151 -25.27 2.74 -18.58
CA ASP A 151 -24.50 1.52 -18.77
C ASP A 151 -23.15 1.61 -18.03
N ALA A 152 -22.75 0.54 -17.34
CA ALA A 152 -21.43 0.45 -16.71
C ALA A 152 -20.28 0.63 -17.73
N ALA A 153 -20.51 0.30 -19.00
CA ALA A 153 -19.56 0.49 -20.10
C ALA A 153 -19.20 1.97 -20.33
N ASP A 154 -20.08 2.91 -19.97
CA ASP A 154 -19.88 4.36 -20.09
C ASP A 154 -18.94 4.94 -19.01
N ALA A 155 -18.44 4.11 -18.11
CA ALA A 155 -17.45 4.50 -17.12
C ALA A 155 -16.18 5.08 -17.80
N PRO A 156 -15.73 6.30 -17.41
CA PRO A 156 -14.53 6.88 -17.98
C PRO A 156 -13.28 6.06 -17.62
N ARG A 157 -12.41 5.83 -18.60
CA ARG A 157 -11.16 5.08 -18.41
C ARG A 157 -10.00 6.01 -18.02
N HIS A 158 -10.19 6.79 -16.97
CA HIS A 158 -9.19 7.72 -16.43
C HIS A 158 -9.07 7.59 -14.91
N THR A 159 -7.88 7.85 -14.37
CA THR A 159 -7.50 7.62 -12.95
C THR A 159 -8.28 8.43 -11.91
N ASN A 160 -9.05 9.43 -12.34
CA ASN A 160 -9.74 10.37 -11.45
C ASN A 160 -11.21 9.99 -11.19
N TRP A 161 -11.61 8.77 -11.51
CA TRP A 161 -12.98 8.32 -11.38
C TRP A 161 -13.11 7.04 -10.54
N LEU A 162 -14.19 7.02 -9.77
CA LEU A 162 -14.67 5.88 -9.00
C LEU A 162 -16.08 5.57 -9.49
N VAL A 163 -16.34 4.31 -9.84
CA VAL A 163 -17.70 3.81 -10.08
C VAL A 163 -18.11 3.00 -8.88
N GLN A 164 -19.30 3.25 -8.34
CA GLN A 164 -19.80 2.57 -7.14
C GLN A 164 -21.19 2.01 -7.40
N GLU A 165 -21.53 0.91 -6.75
CA GLU A 165 -22.89 0.39 -6.73
C GLU A 165 -23.84 1.49 -6.23
N TYR A 166 -24.88 1.77 -7.01
CA TYR A 166 -25.92 2.68 -6.60
C TYR A 166 -26.95 1.95 -5.74
N LEU A 167 -27.18 2.48 -4.53
CA LEU A 167 -28.19 1.99 -3.61
C LEU A 167 -29.56 2.55 -4.04
N GLY A 168 -30.32 1.72 -4.76
CA GLY A 168 -31.57 2.06 -5.45
C GLY A 168 -32.84 1.99 -4.60
N ASP A 169 -32.78 1.40 -3.41
CA ASP A 169 -33.94 1.24 -2.53
C ASP A 169 -33.72 1.96 -1.19
N PRO A 170 -33.61 3.31 -1.19
CA PRO A 170 -33.41 4.06 0.05
C PRO A 170 -34.67 4.07 0.92
N HIS A 171 -34.49 4.06 2.24
CA HIS A 171 -35.56 4.51 3.13
C HIS A 171 -35.82 6.00 2.88
N THR A 172 -37.09 6.42 2.91
CA THR A 172 -37.47 7.79 2.56
C THR A 172 -38.27 8.47 3.67
N ILE A 173 -38.06 9.78 3.82
CA ILE A 173 -38.87 10.63 4.71
C ILE A 173 -39.83 11.42 3.83
N ARG A 174 -41.14 11.19 3.98
CA ARG A 174 -42.18 11.81 3.12
C ARG A 174 -41.89 11.62 1.62
N GLY A 175 -41.40 10.44 1.23
CA GLY A 175 -41.03 10.12 -0.14
C GLY A 175 -39.74 10.75 -0.64
N HIS A 176 -38.98 11.46 0.19
CA HIS A 176 -37.69 12.05 -0.20
C HIS A 176 -36.52 11.19 0.33
N LYS A 177 -35.52 10.98 -0.52
CA LYS A 177 -34.26 10.34 -0.14
C LYS A 177 -33.54 11.18 0.91
N TYR A 178 -32.90 10.55 1.88
CA TYR A 178 -32.09 11.26 2.88
C TYR A 178 -30.75 10.56 3.14
N VAL A 179 -29.79 11.30 3.67
CA VAL A 179 -28.57 10.74 4.26
C VAL A 179 -28.41 11.29 5.67
N LEU A 180 -27.88 10.48 6.58
CA LEU A 180 -27.49 10.92 7.92
C LEU A 180 -26.07 11.49 7.86
N ARG A 181 -25.91 12.73 8.31
CA ARG A 181 -24.63 13.33 8.67
C ARG A 181 -24.37 13.07 10.14
N LEU A 182 -23.40 12.21 10.41
CA LEU A 182 -22.88 11.91 11.74
C LEU A 182 -21.55 12.63 11.94
N TYR A 183 -21.23 13.03 13.17
CA TYR A 183 -19.94 13.63 13.52
C TYR A 183 -19.16 12.66 14.38
N ILE A 184 -17.94 12.31 13.96
CA ILE A 184 -17.03 11.52 14.78
C ILE A 184 -15.78 12.34 15.11
N LEU A 185 -15.24 12.11 16.30
CA LEU A 185 -14.01 12.71 16.78
C LEU A 185 -13.01 11.61 17.13
N LEU A 186 -11.93 11.58 16.35
CA LEU A 186 -10.73 10.83 16.71
C LEU A 186 -9.90 11.70 17.65
N ALA A 187 -10.01 11.44 18.95
CA ALA A 187 -9.40 12.25 19.99
C ALA A 187 -7.94 11.85 20.28
N SER A 188 -7.60 10.58 20.05
CA SER A 188 -6.25 10.03 20.21
C SER A 188 -6.02 8.89 19.22
N LEU A 189 -4.78 8.75 18.73
CA LEU A 189 -4.35 7.65 17.87
C LEU A 189 -3.66 6.50 18.60
N ASP A 190 -3.01 6.78 19.73
CA ASP A 190 -2.25 5.79 20.51
C ASP A 190 -2.31 6.15 22.01
N PRO A 191 -3.16 5.46 22.80
CA PRO A 191 -4.16 4.49 22.35
C PRO A 191 -5.26 5.18 21.51
N LEU A 192 -5.88 4.42 20.61
CA LEU A 192 -7.01 4.87 19.80
C LEU A 192 -8.19 5.24 20.72
N ARG A 193 -8.68 6.48 20.60
CA ARG A 193 -9.91 6.94 21.27
C ARG A 193 -10.82 7.61 20.27
N LEU A 194 -11.97 6.98 20.04
CA LEU A 194 -12.96 7.40 19.05
C LEU A 194 -14.28 7.73 19.73
N TYR A 195 -14.88 8.84 19.32
CA TYR A 195 -16.17 9.29 19.80
C TYR A 195 -17.11 9.60 18.63
N VAL A 196 -18.41 9.44 18.85
CA VAL A 196 -19.48 9.96 17.99
C VAL A 196 -20.24 11.03 18.75
N TYR A 197 -20.61 12.12 18.07
CA TYR A 197 -21.50 13.11 18.66
C TYR A 197 -22.93 12.60 18.61
N ARG A 198 -23.67 12.68 19.72
CA ARG A 198 -25.06 12.20 19.81
C ARG A 198 -26.00 12.86 18.78
N GLN A 199 -25.67 14.08 18.38
CA GLN A 199 -26.44 14.86 17.42
C GLN A 199 -25.79 14.91 16.03
N GLY A 200 -26.62 15.23 15.05
CA GLY A 200 -26.29 15.26 13.63
C GLY A 200 -27.52 15.61 12.81
N PHE A 201 -27.55 15.27 11.52
CA PHE A 201 -28.65 15.69 10.64
C PHE A 201 -29.05 14.61 9.64
N ALA A 202 -30.33 14.32 9.51
CA ALA A 202 -30.89 13.75 8.28
C ALA A 202 -31.04 14.87 7.25
N LYS A 203 -30.32 14.75 6.12
CA LYS A 203 -30.32 15.71 5.02
C LYS A 203 -31.17 15.18 3.89
N LEU A 204 -32.26 15.88 3.58
CA LEU A 204 -33.21 15.44 2.58
C LEU A 204 -32.82 15.95 1.18
N ALA A 205 -33.11 15.14 0.18
CA ALA A 205 -33.17 15.55 -1.20
C ALA A 205 -34.37 16.50 -1.40
N SER A 206 -34.29 17.44 -2.32
CA SER A 206 -35.31 18.49 -2.52
C SER A 206 -36.44 18.08 -3.47
N ALA A 207 -36.29 16.96 -4.18
CA ALA A 207 -37.35 16.35 -4.97
C ALA A 207 -37.71 14.95 -4.43
N PRO A 208 -38.98 14.50 -4.59
CA PRO A 208 -39.38 13.15 -4.26
C PRO A 208 -38.48 12.11 -4.96
N TYR A 209 -38.16 11.04 -4.26
CA TYR A 209 -37.37 9.94 -4.81
C TYR A 209 -38.17 9.26 -5.92
N ASP A 210 -37.62 9.27 -7.12
CA ASP A 210 -38.14 8.55 -8.26
C ASP A 210 -37.08 7.53 -8.67
N HIS A 211 -37.42 6.25 -8.59
CA HIS A 211 -36.53 5.19 -9.03
C HIS A 211 -36.33 5.23 -10.55
N ASP A 212 -37.29 5.68 -11.34
CA ASP A 212 -37.23 5.54 -12.80
C ASP A 212 -36.61 6.76 -13.50
N ASP A 213 -36.65 7.94 -12.88
CA ASP A 213 -36.04 9.17 -13.41
C ASP A 213 -34.60 9.39 -12.92
N THR A 214 -33.64 8.70 -13.55
CA THR A 214 -32.20 8.82 -13.25
C THR A 214 -31.59 10.18 -13.58
N SER A 215 -32.31 11.03 -14.31
CA SER A 215 -31.83 12.34 -14.77
C SER A 215 -31.99 13.43 -13.72
N ASN A 216 -32.95 13.26 -12.80
CA ASN A 216 -33.23 14.24 -11.75
C ASN A 216 -32.23 14.11 -10.59
N LEU A 217 -31.18 14.93 -10.63
CA LEU A 217 -30.17 14.95 -9.57
C LEU A 217 -30.76 15.34 -8.19
N TYR A 218 -31.85 16.11 -8.16
CA TYR A 218 -32.49 16.57 -6.92
C TYR A 218 -33.29 15.50 -6.19
N SER A 219 -33.59 14.36 -6.83
CA SER A 219 -34.19 13.18 -6.19
C SER A 219 -33.11 12.21 -5.68
N HIS A 220 -31.97 12.14 -6.38
CA HIS A 220 -30.94 11.14 -6.15
C HIS A 220 -29.77 11.60 -5.27
N LEU A 221 -29.50 12.91 -5.19
CA LEU A 221 -28.42 13.51 -4.42
C LEU A 221 -28.98 14.37 -3.28
N THR A 222 -28.38 14.25 -2.10
CA THR A 222 -28.80 14.95 -0.87
C THR A 222 -27.86 16.10 -0.49
N ASN A 223 -26.89 16.42 -1.37
CA ASN A 223 -25.93 17.49 -1.12
C ASN A 223 -26.67 18.86 -1.08
N PRO A 224 -26.51 19.65 -0.01
CA PRO A 224 -27.15 20.96 0.11
C PRO A 224 -26.75 21.92 -1.01
N ASP A 225 -25.47 21.92 -1.41
CA ASP A 225 -24.96 22.75 -2.50
C ASP A 225 -25.67 22.47 -3.84
N ILE A 226 -26.12 21.23 -4.07
CA ILE A 226 -26.88 20.87 -5.28
C ILE A 226 -28.34 21.27 -5.10
N ASN A 227 -28.95 20.85 -4.00
CA ASN A 227 -30.38 21.03 -3.76
C ASN A 227 -30.78 22.50 -3.57
N ALA A 228 -29.88 23.35 -3.07
CA ALA A 228 -30.09 24.81 -3.01
C ALA A 228 -30.32 25.46 -4.39
N HIS A 229 -29.95 24.79 -5.48
CA HIS A 229 -30.22 25.25 -6.85
C HIS A 229 -31.56 24.75 -7.42
N ASN A 230 -32.30 23.91 -6.69
CA ASN A 230 -33.63 23.49 -7.10
C ASN A 230 -34.66 24.59 -6.82
N THR A 231 -34.94 25.41 -7.83
CA THR A 231 -35.91 26.51 -7.74
C THR A 231 -37.36 26.04 -7.67
N ASP A 232 -37.63 24.77 -7.98
CA ASP A 232 -38.98 24.21 -8.00
C ASP A 232 -39.39 23.64 -6.63
N ALA A 233 -38.43 23.48 -5.70
CA ALA A 233 -38.69 23.04 -4.34
C ALA A 233 -39.10 24.21 -3.43
N GLU A 234 -40.17 24.02 -2.65
CA GLU A 234 -40.58 24.98 -1.61
C GLU A 234 -39.53 25.10 -0.50
N VAL A 235 -38.91 23.97 -0.15
CA VAL A 235 -37.81 23.89 0.82
C VAL A 235 -36.61 23.20 0.15
N PRO A 236 -35.73 23.96 -0.53
CA PRO A 236 -34.59 23.38 -1.25
C PRO A 236 -33.55 22.71 -0.33
N VAL A 237 -33.44 23.14 0.93
CA VAL A 237 -32.52 22.55 1.92
C VAL A 237 -33.27 22.34 3.23
N GLU A 238 -33.44 21.08 3.62
CA GLU A 238 -34.12 20.69 4.85
C GLU A 238 -33.28 19.69 5.64
N PHE A 239 -32.99 20.05 6.90
CA PHE A 239 -32.28 19.20 7.85
C PHE A 239 -33.19 18.85 9.04
N ILE A 240 -33.17 17.59 9.43
CA ILE A 240 -33.86 17.08 10.63
C ILE A 240 -32.79 16.61 11.61
N ASP A 241 -32.77 17.13 12.84
CA ASP A 241 -31.84 16.67 13.86
C ASP A 241 -32.10 15.21 14.27
N LEU A 242 -31.09 14.57 14.88
CA LEU A 242 -31.16 13.13 15.13
C LEU A 242 -32.17 12.76 16.22
N ASP A 243 -32.50 13.65 17.15
CA ASP A 243 -33.51 13.35 18.18
C ASP A 243 -34.90 13.27 17.54
N ARG A 244 -35.23 14.24 16.68
CA ARG A 244 -36.47 14.21 15.89
C ARG A 244 -36.51 13.03 14.92
N TYR A 245 -35.39 12.72 14.27
CA TYR A 245 -35.28 11.55 13.39
C TYR A 245 -35.54 10.23 14.14
N ARG A 246 -34.97 10.07 15.34
CA ARG A 246 -35.18 8.86 16.17
C ARG A 246 -36.62 8.74 16.67
N VAL A 247 -37.25 9.86 17.06
CA VAL A 247 -38.68 9.88 17.39
C VAL A 247 -39.51 9.44 16.19
N TRP A 248 -39.23 10.00 15.01
CA TRP A 248 -39.92 9.66 13.78
C TRP A 248 -39.76 8.17 13.41
N LEU A 249 -38.56 7.59 13.53
CA LEU A 249 -38.34 6.15 13.30
C LEU A 249 -39.24 5.28 14.19
N ARG A 250 -39.32 5.61 15.49
CA ARG A 250 -40.19 4.89 16.43
C ARG A 250 -41.66 5.03 16.06
N GLU A 251 -42.09 6.21 15.61
CA GLU A 251 -43.45 6.44 15.12
C GLU A 251 -43.77 5.63 13.86
N GLN A 252 -42.78 5.34 13.02
CA GLN A 252 -42.90 4.41 11.88
C GLN A 252 -42.83 2.93 12.29
N GLY A 253 -42.64 2.62 13.58
CA GLY A 253 -42.56 1.24 14.08
C GLY A 253 -41.18 0.61 13.96
N HIS A 254 -40.14 1.42 13.79
CA HIS A 254 -38.76 0.95 13.69
C HIS A 254 -38.01 1.05 15.02
N ASP A 255 -37.06 0.13 15.22
CA ASP A 255 -36.15 0.14 16.36
C ASP A 255 -34.95 1.07 16.06
N ASP A 256 -35.00 2.26 16.64
CA ASP A 256 -33.94 3.25 16.44
C ASP A 256 -32.69 2.93 17.26
N GLU A 257 -32.80 2.24 18.40
CA GLU A 257 -31.64 1.85 19.20
C GLU A 257 -30.79 0.83 18.43
N ALA A 258 -31.42 -0.21 17.88
CA ALA A 258 -30.72 -1.20 17.06
C ALA A 258 -30.06 -0.60 15.81
N LEU A 259 -30.71 0.39 15.17
CA LEU A 259 -30.11 1.09 14.02
C LEU A 259 -28.85 1.87 14.44
N PHE A 260 -28.91 2.61 15.54
CA PHE A 260 -27.80 3.44 15.99
C PHE A 260 -26.65 2.60 16.59
N GLU A 261 -26.94 1.47 17.22
CA GLU A 261 -25.92 0.49 17.62
C GLU A 261 -25.17 -0.06 16.41
N ARG A 262 -25.88 -0.42 15.33
CA ARG A 262 -25.24 -0.82 14.06
C ARG A 262 -24.38 0.31 13.48
N LEU A 263 -24.88 1.55 13.46
CA LEU A 263 -24.10 2.71 13.01
C LEU A 263 -22.82 2.88 13.83
N HIS A 264 -22.91 2.79 15.16
CA HIS A 264 -21.76 2.91 16.06
C HIS A 264 -20.69 1.84 15.78
N ASP A 265 -21.10 0.59 15.52
CA ASP A 265 -20.17 -0.47 15.14
C ASP A 265 -19.46 -0.16 13.81
N GLN A 266 -20.24 0.21 12.78
CA GLN A 266 -19.72 0.53 11.45
C GLN A 266 -18.77 1.74 11.46
N LEU A 267 -19.06 2.76 12.28
CA LEU A 267 -18.19 3.92 12.46
C LEU A 267 -16.85 3.53 13.09
N THR A 268 -16.87 2.66 14.10
CA THR A 268 -15.65 2.12 14.72
C THR A 268 -14.82 1.33 13.72
N LEU A 269 -15.45 0.40 12.99
CA LEU A 269 -14.78 -0.41 11.98
C LEU A 269 -14.22 0.45 10.82
N THR A 270 -14.91 1.53 10.46
CA THR A 270 -14.44 2.50 9.47
C THR A 270 -13.12 3.15 9.90
N VAL A 271 -12.98 3.56 11.17
CA VAL A 271 -11.75 4.17 11.67
C VAL A 271 -10.64 3.14 11.83
N ILE A 272 -10.95 1.94 12.35
CA ILE A 272 -9.98 0.84 12.47
C ILE A 272 -9.38 0.47 11.11
N ALA A 273 -10.17 0.50 10.03
CA ALA A 273 -9.70 0.24 8.68
C ALA A 273 -8.55 1.17 8.23
N ALA A 274 -8.46 2.37 8.82
CA ALA A 274 -7.45 3.37 8.46
C ALA A 274 -6.41 3.65 9.55
N VAL A 275 -6.56 3.13 10.77
CA VAL A 275 -5.71 3.52 11.93
C VAL A 275 -4.21 3.34 11.65
N ASP A 276 -3.83 2.27 10.97
CA ASP A 276 -2.43 1.99 10.60
C ASP A 276 -1.88 3.05 9.63
N ASN A 277 -2.71 3.57 8.72
CA ASN A 277 -2.29 4.63 7.79
C ASN A 277 -1.97 5.93 8.55
N PHE A 278 -2.77 6.27 9.56
CA PHE A 278 -2.50 7.43 10.42
C PHE A 278 -1.22 7.22 11.23
N ARG A 279 -1.09 6.08 11.91
CA ARG A 279 0.08 5.76 12.75
C ARG A 279 1.37 5.73 11.95
N GLN A 280 1.38 5.04 10.81
CA GLN A 280 2.53 4.97 9.92
C GLN A 280 2.92 6.36 9.41
N ARG A 281 1.94 7.16 8.98
CA ARG A 281 2.23 8.51 8.48
C ARG A 281 2.79 9.43 9.57
N CYS A 282 2.30 9.32 10.81
CA CYS A 282 2.88 10.03 11.94
C CYS A 282 4.33 9.59 12.21
N ALA A 283 4.59 8.28 12.20
CA ALA A 283 5.92 7.71 12.42
C ALA A 283 6.93 8.15 11.34
N ASP A 284 6.56 8.02 10.06
CA ASP A 284 7.41 8.39 8.91
C ASP A 284 7.82 9.87 8.95
N GLU A 285 6.94 10.74 9.45
CA GLU A 285 7.14 12.19 9.46
C GLU A 285 7.64 12.74 10.81
N GLY A 286 7.81 11.86 11.81
CA GLY A 286 8.22 12.23 13.17
C GLY A 286 7.21 13.13 13.89
N VAL A 287 5.91 12.91 13.68
CA VAL A 287 4.82 13.70 14.25
C VAL A 287 4.35 13.09 15.56
N ASP A 288 4.28 13.91 16.62
CA ASP A 288 3.65 13.53 17.89
C ASP A 288 2.12 13.61 17.75
N SER A 289 1.50 12.45 17.60
CA SER A 289 0.06 12.32 17.38
C SER A 289 -0.79 12.84 18.55
N ARG A 290 -0.23 12.98 19.76
CA ARG A 290 -0.96 13.49 20.94
C ARG A 290 -1.35 14.97 20.82
N GLY A 291 -0.71 15.70 19.90
CA GLY A 291 -1.12 17.06 19.55
C GLY A 291 -2.22 17.11 18.49
N GLY A 292 -2.54 16.02 17.80
CA GLY A 292 -3.56 16.01 16.76
C GLY A 292 -4.86 15.39 17.23
N TYR A 293 -5.98 15.90 16.72
CA TYR A 293 -7.30 15.28 16.80
C TYR A 293 -7.99 15.46 15.43
N GLU A 294 -8.98 14.64 15.09
CA GLU A 294 -9.63 14.72 13.78
C GLU A 294 -11.15 14.69 13.91
N LEU A 295 -11.82 15.78 13.52
CA LEU A 295 -13.27 15.86 13.42
C LEU A 295 -13.70 15.51 11.99
N LEU A 296 -14.48 14.44 11.84
CA LEU A 296 -14.95 13.95 10.54
C LEU A 296 -16.47 14.00 10.46
N GLY A 297 -16.99 14.37 9.30
CA GLY A 297 -18.42 14.27 9.00
C GLY A 297 -18.71 13.06 8.13
N ILE A 298 -19.41 12.07 8.66
CA ILE A 298 -19.71 10.81 7.97
C ILE A 298 -21.09 10.91 7.34
N ASP A 299 -21.19 10.66 6.04
CA ASP A 299 -22.46 10.56 5.33
C ASP A 299 -22.87 9.10 5.18
N CYS A 300 -24.03 8.75 5.73
CA CYS A 300 -24.58 7.41 5.75
C CYS A 300 -25.97 7.37 5.12
N LEU A 301 -26.23 6.42 4.21
CA LEU A 301 -27.56 6.15 3.67
C LEU A 301 -28.23 5.03 4.46
N ILE A 302 -29.52 5.15 4.71
CA ILE A 302 -30.34 4.07 5.26
C ILE A 302 -31.17 3.49 4.10
N ASP A 303 -31.08 2.18 3.86
CA ASP A 303 -31.91 1.52 2.86
C ASP A 303 -33.28 1.10 3.41
N ALA A 304 -34.16 0.61 2.53
CA ALA A 304 -35.52 0.22 2.85
C ALA A 304 -35.63 -0.87 3.95
N ASP A 305 -34.57 -1.66 4.15
CA ASP A 305 -34.48 -2.69 5.21
C ASP A 305 -33.85 -2.14 6.51
N LEU A 306 -33.65 -0.81 6.59
CA LEU A 306 -32.94 -0.11 7.65
C LEU A 306 -31.50 -0.59 7.86
N LYS A 307 -30.84 -1.07 6.81
CA LYS A 307 -29.40 -1.30 6.82
C LYS A 307 -28.69 0.04 6.55
N PRO A 308 -27.76 0.45 7.43
CA PRO A 308 -26.95 1.64 7.21
C PRO A 308 -25.76 1.34 6.28
N TRP A 309 -25.51 2.29 5.37
CA TRP A 309 -24.44 2.25 4.39
C TRP A 309 -23.55 3.49 4.47
N ILE A 310 -22.27 3.33 4.78
CA ILE A 310 -21.29 4.43 4.81
C ILE A 310 -20.93 4.82 3.37
N LEU A 311 -21.15 6.09 3.01
CA LEU A 311 -20.93 6.58 1.65
C LEU A 311 -19.61 7.35 1.50
N GLU A 312 -19.31 8.23 2.46
CA GLU A 312 -18.09 9.04 2.48
C GLU A 312 -17.77 9.62 3.86
N CYS A 313 -16.48 9.88 4.12
CA CYS A 313 -16.01 10.63 5.27
C CYS A 313 -15.51 12.00 4.81
N ASN A 314 -16.04 13.07 5.37
CA ASN A 314 -15.69 14.44 4.99
C ASN A 314 -14.64 15.01 5.96
N LEU A 315 -13.49 15.42 5.41
CA LEU A 315 -12.51 16.24 6.10
C LEU A 315 -13.07 17.65 6.34
N SER A 316 -12.86 18.22 7.53
CA SER A 316 -13.35 19.57 7.88
C SER A 316 -14.84 19.73 7.54
N PRO A 317 -15.75 18.94 8.15
CA PRO A 317 -17.17 19.01 7.80
C PRO A 317 -17.72 20.43 8.01
N SER A 318 -18.55 20.90 7.08
CA SER A 318 -19.04 22.29 7.11
C SER A 318 -19.70 22.66 8.45
N LEU A 319 -19.19 23.72 9.08
CA LEU A 319 -19.73 24.33 10.29
C LEU A 319 -20.59 25.57 10.00
N GLY A 320 -20.68 26.04 8.75
CA GLY A 320 -21.65 27.07 8.35
C GLY A 320 -23.10 26.57 8.43
N VAL A 321 -24.07 27.47 8.59
CA VAL A 321 -25.50 27.12 8.65
C VAL A 321 -26.06 27.16 7.23
N CYS A 322 -26.57 26.02 6.75
CA CYS A 322 -27.06 25.86 5.37
C CYS A 322 -28.58 25.88 5.28
N ALA A 323 -29.29 25.38 6.29
CA ALA A 323 -30.74 25.34 6.31
C ALA A 323 -31.32 26.74 6.62
N GLY A 324 -32.52 27.01 6.09
CA GLY A 324 -33.26 28.23 6.37
C GLY A 324 -33.87 28.22 7.78
N PRO A 325 -34.35 29.38 8.28
CA PRO A 325 -34.95 29.50 9.61
C PRO A 325 -36.08 28.49 9.88
N ASP A 326 -36.91 28.23 8.88
CA ASP A 326 -38.07 27.33 8.99
C ASP A 326 -37.76 25.88 8.59
N SER A 327 -36.53 25.59 8.14
CA SER A 327 -36.12 24.26 7.62
C SER A 327 -34.98 23.60 8.40
N GLY A 328 -34.77 24.04 9.64
CA GLY A 328 -33.81 23.46 10.59
C GLY A 328 -32.54 24.28 10.84
N GLY A 329 -32.45 25.51 10.32
CA GLY A 329 -31.29 26.40 10.50
C GLY A 329 -30.94 26.74 11.96
N PRO A 330 -31.92 27.11 12.83
CA PRO A 330 -31.65 27.41 14.24
C PRO A 330 -31.12 26.19 15.00
N GLU A 331 -31.68 25.01 14.76
CA GLU A 331 -31.22 23.75 15.32
C GLU A 331 -29.82 23.39 14.80
N GLU A 332 -29.56 23.59 13.50
CA GLU A 332 -28.24 23.38 12.90
C GLU A 332 -27.17 24.27 13.56
N GLU A 333 -27.46 25.55 13.76
CA GLU A 333 -26.55 26.48 14.43
C GLU A 333 -26.26 26.04 15.88
N ALA A 334 -27.31 25.68 16.63
CA ALA A 334 -27.19 25.26 18.01
C ALA A 334 -26.38 23.97 18.17
N ILE A 335 -26.64 22.96 17.32
CA ILE A 335 -25.92 21.68 17.34
C ILE A 335 -24.45 21.87 16.99
N LYS A 336 -24.13 22.64 15.94
CA LYS A 336 -22.74 22.86 15.52
C LYS A 336 -21.94 23.68 16.53
N ARG A 337 -22.59 24.66 17.19
CA ARG A 337 -21.98 25.40 18.30
C ARG A 337 -21.59 24.46 19.44
N ARG A 338 -22.55 23.67 19.95
CA ARG A 338 -22.31 22.72 21.05
C ARG A 338 -21.29 21.65 20.68
N LEU A 339 -21.33 21.12 19.45
CA LEU A 339 -20.34 20.17 18.92
C LEU A 339 -18.91 20.69 19.10
N VAL A 340 -18.66 21.96 18.75
CA VAL A 340 -17.33 22.56 18.85
C VAL A 340 -16.97 22.86 20.31
N GLU A 341 -17.92 23.35 21.12
CA GLU A 341 -17.72 23.61 22.55
C GLU A 341 -17.32 22.34 23.31
N ASP A 342 -18.03 21.23 23.06
CA ASP A 342 -17.77 19.91 23.63
C ASP A 342 -16.46 19.34 23.10
N LEU A 343 -16.13 19.51 21.82
CA LEU A 343 -14.86 19.05 21.24
C LEU A 343 -13.66 19.73 21.92
N ILE A 344 -13.72 21.04 22.14
CA ILE A 344 -12.66 21.79 22.82
C ILE A 344 -12.49 21.27 24.26
N ALA A 345 -13.59 20.99 24.95
CA ALA A 345 -13.58 20.44 26.31
C ALA A 345 -13.05 19.00 26.38
N LEU A 346 -13.56 18.11 25.53
CA LEU A 346 -13.20 16.70 25.45
C LEU A 346 -11.72 16.54 25.18
N THR A 347 -11.24 17.18 24.11
CA THR A 347 -9.82 17.10 23.76
C THR A 347 -8.98 17.69 24.90
N GLY A 348 -9.47 18.68 25.64
CA GLY A 348 -8.74 19.33 26.74
C GLY A 348 -7.83 20.47 26.27
N ILE A 349 -8.25 21.20 25.23
CA ILE A 349 -7.49 22.37 24.72
C ILE A 349 -7.28 23.40 25.83
N ASP A 350 -8.23 23.51 26.76
CA ASP A 350 -8.18 24.44 27.88
C ASP A 350 -7.44 23.92 29.12
N ASP A 351 -7.07 22.63 29.15
CA ASP A 351 -6.44 21.97 30.31
C ASP A 351 -4.93 21.73 30.12
N GLN A 352 -4.26 22.70 29.49
CA GLN A 352 -2.84 22.66 29.10
C GLN A 352 -1.88 22.53 30.31
N ALA A 353 -2.33 22.90 31.51
CA ALA A 353 -1.57 22.77 32.74
C ALA A 353 -1.44 21.31 33.21
N ASN A 354 -2.38 20.43 32.82
CA ASN A 354 -2.39 19.01 33.12
C ASN A 354 -2.06 18.15 31.89
N ALA A 355 -1.50 18.74 30.83
CA ALA A 355 -1.03 17.98 29.67
C ALA A 355 -0.05 16.90 30.14
N ALA A 356 -0.51 15.64 30.13
CA ALA A 356 0.18 14.54 30.77
C ALA A 356 1.60 14.42 30.21
N VAL A 357 2.57 14.34 31.12
CA VAL A 357 3.92 13.84 30.81
C VAL A 357 3.73 12.37 30.41
N GLY A 358 4.40 11.90 29.35
CA GLY A 358 4.20 10.57 28.74
C GLY A 358 4.46 9.40 29.69
N ASP A 359 3.51 9.14 30.57
CA ASP A 359 3.38 7.95 31.40
C ASP A 359 2.40 7.01 30.70
N ASP A 360 2.97 5.99 30.08
CA ASP A 360 2.23 4.98 29.32
C ASP A 360 1.83 3.79 30.21
N SER A 361 1.87 3.95 31.54
CA SER A 361 1.41 2.90 32.46
C SER A 361 -0.11 2.66 32.30
N PRO A 362 -0.58 1.40 32.47
CA PRO A 362 -2.00 1.09 32.32
C PRO A 362 -2.94 1.95 33.18
N GLN A 363 -2.52 2.28 34.41
CA GLN A 363 -3.29 3.16 35.29
C GLN A 363 -3.33 4.60 34.78
N ALA A 364 -2.20 5.14 34.30
CA ALA A 364 -2.16 6.50 33.75
C ALA A 364 -3.00 6.61 32.48
N LEU A 365 -2.94 5.62 31.58
CA LEU A 365 -3.78 5.54 30.38
C LEU A 365 -5.28 5.46 30.74
N PHE A 366 -5.64 4.63 31.72
CA PHE A 366 -7.01 4.54 32.22
C PHE A 366 -7.49 5.88 32.81
N ASP A 367 -6.72 6.48 33.71
CA ASP A 367 -7.06 7.75 34.34
C ASP A 367 -7.19 8.87 33.31
N ASP A 368 -6.34 8.87 32.28
CA ASP A 368 -6.42 9.81 31.16
C ASP A 368 -7.70 9.64 30.36
N ALA A 369 -8.03 8.40 29.98
CA ALA A 369 -9.27 8.10 29.27
C ALA A 369 -10.52 8.46 30.09
N GLN A 370 -10.50 8.27 31.42
CA GLN A 370 -11.61 8.67 32.29
C GLN A 370 -11.72 10.19 32.44
N ARG A 371 -10.60 10.92 32.53
CA ARG A 371 -10.60 12.39 32.55
C ARG A 371 -11.13 12.96 31.24
N GLU A 372 -10.69 12.41 30.10
CA GLU A 372 -11.20 12.77 28.77
C GLU A 372 -12.71 12.53 28.68
N LEU A 373 -13.17 11.34 29.08
CA LEU A 373 -14.60 10.97 29.08
C LEU A 373 -15.43 11.87 30.00
N SER A 374 -14.90 12.31 31.14
CA SER A 374 -15.60 13.21 32.07
C SER A 374 -15.91 14.59 31.47
N ARG A 375 -15.21 14.97 30.38
CA ARG A 375 -15.38 16.22 29.65
C ARG A 375 -16.08 16.03 28.31
N ALA A 376 -16.61 14.84 28.04
CA ALA A 376 -17.08 14.48 26.70
C ALA A 376 -18.32 15.25 26.24
N GLY A 377 -19.09 15.86 27.15
CA GLY A 377 -20.35 16.51 26.78
C GLY A 377 -21.29 15.53 26.08
N ASP A 378 -21.79 15.90 24.90
CA ASP A 378 -22.65 15.03 24.08
C ASP A 378 -21.89 14.02 23.19
N PHE A 379 -20.57 13.92 23.31
CA PHE A 379 -19.81 12.84 22.68
C PHE A 379 -19.99 11.51 23.44
N LEU A 380 -20.34 10.47 22.70
CA LEU A 380 -20.35 9.08 23.14
C LEU A 380 -19.05 8.40 22.70
N ARG A 381 -18.34 7.74 23.62
CA ARG A 381 -17.15 6.95 23.28
C ARG A 381 -17.56 5.69 22.51
N LEU A 382 -17.06 5.55 21.29
CA LEU A 382 -17.22 4.35 20.47
C LEU A 382 -16.10 3.35 20.70
N TYR A 383 -14.86 3.82 20.78
CA TYR A 383 -13.70 2.97 21.03
C TYR A 383 -12.72 3.61 22.04
N PRO A 384 -12.20 2.83 23.01
CA PRO A 384 -12.61 1.47 23.36
C PRO A 384 -14.06 1.47 23.90
N GLY A 385 -14.89 0.55 23.40
CA GLY A 385 -16.29 0.41 23.81
C GLY A 385 -16.45 -0.17 25.22
N THR A 386 -17.67 -0.60 25.56
CA THR A 386 -17.93 -1.36 26.80
C THR A 386 -17.34 -2.77 26.75
N GLU A 387 -17.26 -3.34 25.54
CA GLU A 387 -16.64 -4.63 25.24
C GLU A 387 -15.54 -4.47 24.18
N PRO A 388 -14.34 -3.96 24.55
CA PRO A 388 -13.24 -3.74 23.61
C PRO A 388 -12.86 -4.97 22.78
N ALA A 389 -13.06 -6.18 23.31
CA ALA A 389 -12.79 -7.44 22.62
C ALA A 389 -13.49 -7.56 21.25
N ASP A 390 -14.65 -6.91 21.08
CA ASP A 390 -15.45 -6.96 19.86
C ASP A 390 -14.75 -6.35 18.64
N HIS A 391 -13.77 -5.48 18.86
CA HIS A 391 -13.07 -4.74 17.82
C HIS A 391 -11.58 -5.08 17.71
N LEU A 392 -10.96 -5.65 18.74
CA LEU A 392 -9.51 -5.96 18.75
C LEU A 392 -9.10 -6.87 17.59
N ALA A 393 -9.96 -7.84 17.23
CA ALA A 393 -9.71 -8.74 16.10
C ALA A 393 -9.72 -8.05 14.73
N PHE A 394 -10.24 -6.83 14.61
CA PHE A 394 -10.28 -6.08 13.36
C PHE A 394 -9.04 -5.23 13.12
N PHE A 395 -8.18 -5.03 14.13
CA PHE A 395 -6.88 -4.42 13.93
C PHE A 395 -5.98 -5.36 13.12
N THR A 396 -4.97 -4.80 12.45
CA THR A 396 -3.85 -5.59 11.94
C THR A 396 -3.15 -6.25 13.13
N LEU A 397 -2.73 -5.42 14.10
CA LEU A 397 -2.46 -5.74 15.50
C LEU A 397 -2.80 -4.46 16.30
N PRO A 398 -3.53 -4.53 17.43
CA PRO A 398 -3.70 -3.35 18.30
C PRO A 398 -2.33 -2.90 18.81
N SER A 399 -2.15 -1.59 19.04
CA SER A 399 -0.90 -1.13 19.65
C SER A 399 -0.80 -1.64 21.08
N ARG A 400 0.41 -1.64 21.65
CA ARG A 400 0.59 -1.92 23.09
C ARG A 400 -0.35 -1.07 23.96
N GLN A 401 -0.47 0.23 23.66
CA GLN A 401 -1.30 1.14 24.47
C GLN A 401 -2.79 0.86 24.24
N ASP A 402 -3.22 0.53 23.00
CA ASP A 402 -4.59 0.09 22.73
C ASP A 402 -4.95 -1.11 23.61
N TRP A 403 -4.05 -2.10 23.66
CA TRP A 403 -4.22 -3.31 24.45
C TRP A 403 -4.32 -3.02 25.94
N GLN A 404 -3.39 -2.23 26.48
CA GLN A 404 -3.35 -1.87 27.89
C GLN A 404 -4.59 -1.08 28.32
N LEU A 405 -5.03 -0.12 27.50
CA LEU A 405 -6.24 0.64 27.79
C LEU A 405 -7.49 -0.25 27.71
N ALA A 406 -7.58 -1.12 26.69
CA ALA A 406 -8.67 -2.07 26.56
C ALA A 406 -8.76 -2.99 27.79
N GLU A 407 -7.63 -3.57 28.22
CA GLU A 407 -7.56 -4.45 29.39
C GLU A 407 -7.96 -3.71 30.68
N ALA A 408 -7.50 -2.47 30.86
CA ALA A 408 -7.83 -1.65 32.03
C ALA A 408 -9.32 -1.24 32.08
N LEU A 409 -10.00 -1.17 30.93
CA LEU A 409 -11.42 -0.83 30.85
C LEU A 409 -12.33 -2.06 30.98
N THR A 410 -11.83 -3.26 30.73
CA THR A 410 -12.58 -4.51 30.84
C THR A 410 -12.53 -5.12 32.23
N ALA A 411 -13.66 -5.65 32.71
CA ALA A 411 -13.70 -6.42 33.96
C ALA A 411 -13.15 -7.85 33.80
N THR A 412 -13.22 -8.41 32.60
CA THR A 412 -12.72 -9.75 32.27
C THR A 412 -11.36 -9.67 31.57
N PRO A 413 -10.37 -10.51 31.94
CA PRO A 413 -9.09 -10.55 31.25
C PRO A 413 -9.26 -10.80 29.75
N LEU A 414 -8.60 -9.99 28.94
CA LEU A 414 -8.56 -10.16 27.49
C LEU A 414 -7.63 -11.33 27.13
N SER A 415 -8.00 -12.09 26.10
CA SER A 415 -7.13 -13.14 25.55
C SER A 415 -6.15 -12.52 24.57
N GLU A 416 -4.86 -12.54 24.91
CA GLU A 416 -3.81 -11.96 24.05
C GLU A 416 -3.83 -12.52 22.63
N PRO A 417 -3.50 -11.69 21.62
CA PRO A 417 -3.46 -12.15 20.24
C PRO A 417 -2.33 -13.16 20.06
N SER A 418 -2.68 -14.35 19.58
CA SER A 418 -1.72 -15.29 19.02
C SER A 418 -1.46 -14.94 17.55
N LEU A 419 -0.21 -15.02 17.11
CA LEU A 419 0.18 -14.68 15.74
C LEU A 419 0.49 -15.94 14.94
N LEU A 420 0.23 -15.87 13.64
CA LEU A 420 0.59 -16.87 12.66
C LEU A 420 1.51 -16.24 11.63
N ARG A 421 2.42 -17.06 11.12
CA ARG A 421 3.29 -16.69 10.01
C ARG A 421 2.45 -16.46 8.74
N GLY A 422 2.69 -15.35 8.06
CA GLY A 422 2.19 -15.12 6.71
C GLY A 422 2.96 -15.92 5.66
N ASP A 423 2.92 -15.47 4.41
CA ASP A 423 3.69 -16.04 3.31
C ASP A 423 5.16 -15.59 3.37
N VAL A 424 5.86 -16.00 4.42
CA VAL A 424 7.27 -15.67 4.70
C VAL A 424 8.11 -16.92 4.59
N CYS A 425 9.34 -16.81 4.10
CA CYS A 425 10.35 -17.88 4.13
C CYS A 425 11.45 -17.54 5.13
N GLU A 426 11.81 -18.48 5.99
CA GLU A 426 12.90 -18.34 6.96
C GLU A 426 14.20 -18.86 6.35
N LEU A 427 15.24 -18.04 6.38
CA LEU A 427 16.57 -18.35 5.89
C LEU A 427 17.53 -18.31 7.08
N ILE A 428 18.27 -19.41 7.31
CA ILE A 428 19.23 -19.51 8.41
C ILE A 428 20.64 -19.65 7.81
N ASP A 429 21.55 -18.75 8.16
CA ASP A 429 22.97 -18.83 7.81
C ASP A 429 23.85 -18.36 8.98
N ASN A 430 24.83 -19.18 9.38
CA ASN A 430 25.78 -18.89 10.47
C ASN A 430 25.11 -18.34 11.76
N ASP A 431 24.05 -19.00 12.23
CA ASP A 431 23.24 -18.61 13.40
C ASP A 431 22.44 -17.30 13.26
N CYS A 432 22.43 -16.67 12.07
CA CYS A 432 21.57 -15.54 11.75
C CYS A 432 20.28 -16.02 11.08
N LEU A 433 19.13 -15.52 11.56
CA LEU A 433 17.82 -15.73 10.93
C LEU A 433 17.46 -14.51 10.06
N ALA A 434 17.06 -14.76 8.82
CA ALA A 434 16.49 -13.76 7.94
C ALA A 434 15.11 -14.20 7.43
N LEU A 435 14.24 -13.22 7.21
CA LEU A 435 12.87 -13.42 6.72
C LEU A 435 12.77 -12.90 5.30
N TYR A 436 12.33 -13.74 4.39
CA TYR A 436 12.00 -13.33 3.03
C TYR A 436 10.49 -13.28 2.85
N ASP A 437 9.96 -12.08 2.65
CA ASP A 437 8.57 -11.85 2.28
C ASP A 437 8.35 -12.34 0.85
N THR A 438 7.61 -13.45 0.70
CA THR A 438 7.41 -14.06 -0.62
C THR A 438 6.34 -13.32 -1.44
N GLN A 439 5.54 -12.44 -0.83
CA GLN A 439 4.55 -11.61 -1.52
C GLN A 439 5.16 -10.32 -2.07
N HIS A 440 5.97 -9.63 -1.26
CA HIS A 440 6.54 -8.32 -1.64
C HIS A 440 8.02 -8.36 -2.02
N GLY A 441 8.69 -9.51 -1.88
CA GLY A 441 10.08 -9.72 -2.28
C GLY A 441 11.12 -9.05 -1.38
N GLY A 442 10.73 -8.67 -0.16
CA GLY A 442 11.61 -8.04 0.84
C GLY A 442 12.42 -9.08 1.62
N LEU A 443 13.69 -8.77 1.91
CA LEU A 443 14.53 -9.59 2.79
C LEU A 443 14.87 -8.78 4.06
N LEU A 444 14.49 -9.33 5.22
CA LEU A 444 14.75 -8.74 6.53
C LEU A 444 15.70 -9.64 7.32
N SER A 445 16.93 -9.17 7.56
CA SER A 445 17.85 -9.86 8.48
C SER A 445 17.51 -9.49 9.91
N LEU A 446 17.39 -10.50 10.78
CA LEU A 446 17.06 -10.32 12.19
C LEU A 446 18.33 -10.36 13.05
N ASN A 447 18.37 -9.51 14.08
CA ASN A 447 19.32 -9.69 15.18
C ASN A 447 18.82 -10.80 16.14
N ASP A 448 19.66 -11.24 17.06
CA ASP A 448 19.35 -12.36 17.96
C ASP A 448 18.02 -12.21 18.73
N SER A 449 17.74 -11.00 19.24
CA SER A 449 16.49 -10.72 19.96
C SER A 449 15.28 -10.81 19.03
N ALA A 450 15.36 -10.20 17.84
CA ALA A 450 14.30 -10.25 16.85
C ALA A 450 14.10 -11.67 16.30
N ALA A 451 15.17 -12.45 16.13
CA ALA A 451 15.09 -13.85 15.75
C ALA A 451 14.31 -14.67 16.79
N LEU A 452 14.60 -14.49 18.08
CA LEU A 452 13.86 -15.18 19.14
C LEU A 452 12.39 -14.73 19.23
N ILE A 453 12.11 -13.42 19.08
CA ILE A 453 10.73 -12.90 19.02
C ILE A 453 9.98 -13.56 17.86
N TRP A 454 10.59 -13.61 16.67
CA TRP A 454 9.98 -14.23 15.49
C TRP A 454 9.66 -15.71 15.70
N LEU A 455 10.63 -16.49 16.20
CA LEU A 455 10.44 -17.92 16.43
C LEU A 455 9.29 -18.18 17.41
N LEU A 456 9.27 -17.49 18.55
CA LEU A 456 8.20 -17.65 19.54
C LEU A 456 6.84 -17.18 19.00
N ALA A 457 6.79 -16.02 18.31
CA ALA A 457 5.55 -15.49 17.77
C ALA A 457 4.96 -16.37 16.66
N SER A 458 5.80 -16.92 15.78
CA SER A 458 5.37 -17.81 14.70
C SER A 458 4.92 -19.19 15.17
N GLU A 459 5.37 -19.62 16.36
CA GLU A 459 4.86 -20.80 17.08
C GLU A 459 3.57 -20.52 17.86
N GLY A 460 3.07 -19.28 17.84
CA GLY A 460 1.81 -18.88 18.47
C GLY A 460 1.93 -18.43 19.92
N GLU A 461 3.14 -18.20 20.43
CA GLU A 461 3.35 -17.66 21.78
C GLU A 461 2.79 -16.23 21.90
N THR A 462 2.21 -15.89 23.06
CA THR A 462 1.61 -14.57 23.27
C THR A 462 2.68 -13.50 23.51
N PRO A 463 2.38 -12.19 23.30
CA PRO A 463 3.30 -11.11 23.61
C PRO A 463 3.90 -11.18 25.02
N ARG A 464 3.10 -11.43 26.07
CA ARG A 464 3.60 -11.61 27.44
C ARG A 464 4.49 -12.85 27.59
N GLY A 465 4.13 -13.93 26.93
CA GLY A 465 4.93 -15.15 26.87
C GLY A 465 6.31 -14.90 26.27
N ILE A 466 6.38 -14.21 25.13
CA ILE A 466 7.63 -13.81 24.46
C ILE A 466 8.51 -12.96 25.39
N VAL A 467 7.93 -11.96 26.06
CA VAL A 467 8.65 -11.13 27.04
C VAL A 467 9.23 -11.97 28.18
N ALA A 468 8.47 -12.94 28.71
CA ALA A 468 8.95 -13.82 29.77
C ALA A 468 10.15 -14.67 29.33
N HIS A 469 10.13 -15.21 28.11
CA HIS A 469 11.24 -15.99 27.55
C HIS A 469 12.51 -15.13 27.36
N LEU A 470 12.37 -13.93 26.79
CA LEU A 470 13.49 -12.99 26.61
C LEU A 470 14.08 -12.51 27.94
N HIS A 471 13.22 -12.27 28.95
CA HIS A 471 13.66 -11.90 30.29
C HIS A 471 14.42 -13.04 30.98
N GLN A 472 14.03 -14.31 30.77
CA GLN A 472 14.79 -15.46 31.28
C GLN A 472 16.14 -15.62 30.57
N ALA A 473 16.18 -15.47 29.24
CA ALA A 473 17.40 -15.60 28.44
C ALA A 473 18.46 -14.55 28.81
N SER A 474 18.03 -13.33 29.15
CA SER A 474 18.92 -12.21 29.50
C SER A 474 19.51 -12.26 30.92
N GLN A 475 19.05 -13.17 31.79
CA GLN A 475 19.62 -13.36 33.14
C GLN A 475 21.00 -14.07 33.13
N ILE A 476 21.45 -14.57 31.97
CA ILE A 476 22.74 -15.24 31.81
C ILE A 476 23.78 -14.21 31.34
N GLY A 477 24.41 -13.49 32.28
CA GLY A 477 25.67 -12.76 32.03
C GLY A 477 25.64 -11.22 32.11
N HIS A 478 24.47 -10.58 32.22
CA HIS A 478 24.31 -9.12 32.37
C HIS A 478 23.15 -8.78 33.32
N PRO A 479 23.05 -7.55 33.88
CA PRO A 479 21.84 -7.15 34.61
C PRO A 479 20.62 -7.26 33.70
N PRO A 480 19.49 -7.80 34.19
CA PRO A 480 18.31 -8.02 33.35
C PRO A 480 17.80 -6.68 32.79
N PRO A 481 17.41 -6.63 31.51
CA PRO A 481 16.81 -5.44 30.92
C PRO A 481 15.53 -5.08 31.66
N ASP A 482 15.21 -3.79 31.69
CA ASP A 482 13.93 -3.30 32.22
C ASP A 482 12.79 -4.02 31.49
N GLN A 483 11.92 -4.70 32.26
CA GLN A 483 10.84 -5.51 31.73
C GLN A 483 9.87 -4.68 30.89
N ASP A 484 9.66 -3.41 31.23
CA ASP A 484 8.84 -2.50 30.44
C ASP A 484 9.47 -2.18 29.08
N ALA A 485 10.78 -1.90 29.05
CA ALA A 485 11.51 -1.62 27.82
C ALA A 485 11.52 -2.85 26.88
N LEU A 486 11.64 -4.04 27.46
CA LEU A 486 11.55 -5.30 26.72
C LEU A 486 10.14 -5.50 26.14
N GLU A 487 9.10 -5.26 26.93
CA GLU A 487 7.71 -5.32 26.46
C GLU A 487 7.46 -4.32 25.31
N ARG A 488 7.93 -3.07 25.40
CA ARG A 488 7.85 -2.12 24.26
C ARG A 488 8.52 -2.65 23.01
N HIS A 489 9.70 -3.24 23.15
CA HIS A 489 10.45 -3.75 22.00
C HIS A 489 9.73 -4.92 21.34
N VAL A 490 9.19 -5.86 22.11
CA VAL A 490 8.41 -7.00 21.58
C VAL A 490 7.20 -6.49 20.81
N TRP A 491 6.35 -5.66 21.43
CA TRP A 491 5.17 -5.12 20.76
C TRP A 491 5.50 -4.36 19.48
N GLN A 492 6.55 -3.52 19.50
CA GLN A 492 7.00 -2.80 18.30
C GLN A 492 7.37 -3.75 17.15
N CYS A 493 8.14 -4.81 17.44
CA CYS A 493 8.49 -5.80 16.41
C CYS A 493 7.26 -6.50 15.84
N LEU A 494 6.33 -6.92 16.70
CA LEU A 494 5.11 -7.60 16.28
C LEU A 494 4.20 -6.69 15.45
N GLU A 495 4.04 -5.43 15.85
CA GLU A 495 3.26 -4.43 15.12
C GLU A 495 3.84 -4.19 13.72
N ASP A 496 5.16 -4.01 13.61
CA ASP A 496 5.83 -3.77 12.33
C ASP A 496 5.73 -4.97 11.40
N TRP A 497 5.91 -6.19 11.91
CA TRP A 497 5.77 -7.42 11.12
C TRP A 497 4.32 -7.69 10.72
N CYS A 498 3.35 -7.39 11.57
CA CYS A 498 1.94 -7.49 11.21
C CYS A 498 1.58 -6.49 10.10
N ARG A 499 2.09 -5.25 10.18
CA ARG A 499 1.87 -4.21 9.16
C ARG A 499 2.51 -4.55 7.81
N GLN A 500 3.67 -5.21 7.83
CA GLN A 500 4.35 -5.72 6.64
C GLN A 500 3.72 -7.01 6.08
N GLY A 501 2.76 -7.61 6.78
CA GLY A 501 2.15 -8.89 6.37
C GLY A 501 3.03 -10.10 6.64
N LEU A 502 4.09 -9.97 7.43
CA LEU A 502 4.94 -11.10 7.82
C LEU A 502 4.28 -11.98 8.88
N LEU A 503 3.50 -11.36 9.77
CA LEU A 503 2.65 -12.02 10.77
C LEU A 503 1.20 -11.58 10.59
N HIS A 504 0.27 -12.44 11.01
CA HIS A 504 -1.15 -12.11 11.09
C HIS A 504 -1.73 -12.66 12.38
N GLN A 505 -2.71 -11.97 12.98
CA GLN A 505 -3.42 -12.57 14.13
C GLN A 505 -4.16 -13.84 13.68
N ALA A 506 -4.09 -14.86 14.53
CA ALA A 506 -4.84 -16.09 14.35
C ALA A 506 -6.34 -15.86 14.55
N ALA A 507 -7.18 -16.71 13.94
CA ALA A 507 -8.58 -16.79 14.34
C ALA A 507 -8.67 -17.41 15.75
N THR A 508 -9.37 -16.72 16.65
CA THR A 508 -9.73 -17.26 17.96
C THR A 508 -10.78 -18.36 17.80
N HIS A 509 -10.33 -19.62 17.70
CA HIS A 509 -11.12 -20.86 17.70
C HIS A 509 -12.58 -20.77 17.18
N GLU A 510 -12.75 -20.69 15.86
CA GLU A 510 -13.78 -21.46 15.15
C GLU A 510 -13.07 -22.24 14.04
N SER A 511 -13.32 -23.55 13.98
CA SER A 511 -12.59 -24.46 13.09
C SER A 511 -12.84 -24.14 11.60
N PRO A 512 -11.83 -24.22 10.73
CA PRO A 512 -11.99 -23.91 9.31
C PRO A 512 -12.71 -25.04 8.57
N SER A 513 -13.75 -24.72 7.80
CA SER A 513 -14.23 -25.56 6.71
C SER A 513 -13.50 -25.21 5.42
N THR A 514 -12.59 -26.08 4.99
CA THR A 514 -11.91 -25.99 3.70
C THR A 514 -12.80 -26.53 2.58
N GLU A 515 -13.23 -25.68 1.67
CA GLU A 515 -13.51 -26.04 0.27
C GLU A 515 -13.17 -24.82 -0.61
N ARG A 516 -12.05 -24.89 -1.33
CA ARG A 516 -11.72 -23.97 -2.43
C ARG A 516 -12.27 -24.59 -3.70
N ASP A 517 -13.36 -24.04 -4.23
CA ASP A 517 -13.81 -24.35 -5.58
C ASP A 517 -13.14 -23.40 -6.56
N ASN A 518 -12.42 -23.95 -7.53
CA ASN A 518 -11.57 -23.20 -8.46
C ASN A 518 -12.12 -23.43 -9.86
N SER A 519 -12.92 -22.49 -10.36
CA SER A 519 -13.33 -22.48 -11.76
C SER A 519 -13.12 -21.11 -12.39
N THR A 520 -12.05 -20.99 -13.18
CA THR A 520 -11.90 -19.93 -14.18
C THR A 520 -11.93 -20.57 -15.57
N ARG A 521 -12.91 -20.17 -16.38
CA ARG A 521 -12.90 -20.37 -17.84
C ARG A 521 -12.52 -19.05 -18.50
N THR A 522 -11.52 -19.08 -19.37
CA THR A 522 -11.20 -17.99 -20.29
C THR A 522 -11.39 -18.43 -21.74
N HIS A 523 -12.05 -17.57 -22.53
CA HIS A 523 -12.21 -17.71 -23.98
C HIS A 523 -10.94 -17.22 -24.70
N ALA A 524 -10.43 -17.99 -25.65
CA ALA A 524 -9.28 -17.63 -26.49
C ALA A 524 -9.73 -16.96 -27.80
N SER A 525 -9.10 -15.84 -28.16
CA SER A 525 -9.04 -15.36 -29.54
C SER A 525 -7.68 -15.76 -30.12
N HIS A 526 -7.68 -16.40 -31.31
CA HIS A 526 -6.48 -17.00 -31.91
C HIS A 526 -5.84 -16.04 -32.91
N LEU A 527 -4.79 -15.31 -32.50
CA LEU A 527 -3.80 -14.79 -33.43
C LEU A 527 -2.81 -15.91 -33.81
N ALA A 528 -2.38 -15.95 -35.08
CA ALA A 528 -1.42 -16.96 -35.54
C ALA A 528 -0.06 -16.82 -34.80
N PRO A 529 0.56 -17.93 -34.39
CA PRO A 529 1.82 -17.92 -33.65
C PRO A 529 2.96 -17.37 -34.52
N VAL A 530 3.89 -16.65 -33.88
CA VAL A 530 5.07 -16.07 -34.53
C VAL A 530 6.32 -16.81 -34.04
N GLY A 531 7.25 -17.08 -34.95
CA GLY A 531 8.54 -17.71 -34.66
C GLY A 531 9.56 -16.71 -34.17
N LEU A 532 10.29 -17.07 -33.11
CA LEU A 532 11.37 -16.30 -32.49
C LEU A 532 12.62 -17.17 -32.41
N SER A 533 13.82 -16.60 -32.58
CA SER A 533 15.08 -17.32 -32.42
C SER A 533 15.93 -16.68 -31.32
N ILE A 534 16.27 -17.43 -30.27
CA ILE A 534 17.17 -17.01 -29.17
C ILE A 534 18.12 -18.17 -28.84
N ALA A 535 19.40 -17.85 -28.61
CA ALA A 535 20.46 -18.82 -28.28
C ALA A 535 20.54 -20.00 -29.28
N GLY A 536 20.28 -19.73 -30.57
CA GLY A 536 20.30 -20.72 -31.64
C GLY A 536 19.11 -21.69 -31.66
N ARG A 537 18.05 -21.45 -30.87
CA ARG A 537 16.81 -22.24 -30.83
C ARG A 537 15.59 -21.42 -31.25
N THR A 538 14.64 -22.07 -31.94
CA THR A 538 13.37 -21.47 -32.38
C THR A 538 12.26 -21.75 -31.38
N TRP A 539 11.42 -20.74 -31.13
CA TRP A 539 10.30 -20.76 -30.20
C TRP A 539 9.04 -20.21 -30.86
N ALA A 540 7.87 -20.77 -30.52
CA ALA A 540 6.59 -20.32 -31.06
C ALA A 540 5.87 -19.43 -30.04
N LEU A 541 5.83 -18.11 -30.25
CA LEU A 541 5.12 -17.16 -29.40
C LEU A 541 3.65 -17.03 -29.81
N GLN A 542 2.77 -17.14 -28.81
CA GLN A 542 1.34 -16.89 -28.89
C GLN A 542 0.97 -15.82 -27.85
N THR A 543 0.31 -14.76 -28.29
CA THR A 543 -0.20 -13.69 -27.42
C THR A 543 -1.42 -13.03 -28.05
N ASP A 544 -2.39 -12.65 -27.22
CA ASP A 544 -3.59 -11.90 -27.59
C ASP A 544 -3.43 -10.38 -27.41
N SER A 545 -2.35 -9.93 -26.75
CA SER A 545 -2.05 -8.52 -26.52
C SER A 545 -1.25 -7.91 -27.67
N LEU A 546 -1.88 -7.03 -28.45
CA LEU A 546 -1.21 -6.25 -29.50
C LEU A 546 -0.07 -5.37 -28.95
N PRO A 547 -0.20 -4.65 -27.82
CA PRO A 547 0.92 -3.90 -27.23
C PRO A 547 2.12 -4.77 -26.83
N ALA A 548 1.87 -5.93 -26.22
CA ALA A 548 2.95 -6.84 -25.87
C ALA A 548 3.60 -7.46 -27.11
N ARG A 549 2.79 -7.72 -28.15
CA ARG A 549 3.26 -8.15 -29.46
C ARG A 549 4.13 -7.08 -30.13
N GLU A 550 3.70 -5.81 -30.17
CA GLU A 550 4.48 -4.71 -30.74
C GLU A 550 5.76 -4.44 -29.95
N ARG A 551 5.68 -4.54 -28.62
CA ARG A 551 6.85 -4.42 -27.73
C ARG A 551 7.86 -5.52 -28.02
N LEU A 552 7.42 -6.78 -28.05
CA LEU A 552 8.26 -7.92 -28.42
C LEU A 552 8.76 -7.81 -29.86
N ALA A 553 7.99 -7.20 -30.78
CA ALA A 553 8.40 -6.97 -32.17
C ALA A 553 9.51 -5.94 -32.32
N GLY A 554 9.56 -4.95 -31.41
CA GLY A 554 10.71 -4.07 -31.27
C GLY A 554 11.93 -4.74 -30.64
N ILE A 555 11.73 -5.80 -29.84
CA ILE A 555 12.73 -6.46 -28.99
C ILE A 555 13.40 -7.64 -29.70
N LEU A 556 12.68 -8.48 -30.44
CA LEU A 556 13.18 -9.73 -31.01
C LEU A 556 13.09 -9.68 -32.54
N THR A 557 14.06 -10.19 -33.28
CA THR A 557 13.99 -10.32 -34.76
C THR A 557 14.76 -11.55 -35.22
N PRO A 558 14.36 -12.24 -36.32
CA PRO A 558 13.22 -11.93 -37.20
C PRO A 558 11.87 -12.47 -36.69
N TRP A 559 10.79 -11.82 -37.13
CA TRP A 559 9.38 -12.19 -36.87
C TRP A 559 8.84 -12.95 -38.08
N GLU A 560 9.07 -14.25 -38.13
CA GLU A 560 8.56 -15.09 -39.22
C GLU A 560 7.33 -15.89 -38.74
N PRO A 561 6.34 -16.16 -39.61
CA PRO A 561 5.28 -17.10 -39.26
C PRO A 561 5.89 -18.45 -38.85
N SER A 562 5.65 -18.90 -37.61
CA SER A 562 6.13 -20.21 -37.19
C SER A 562 5.23 -21.30 -37.77
N HIS A 563 5.81 -22.23 -38.51
CA HIS A 563 5.12 -23.39 -39.06
C HIS A 563 5.57 -24.72 -38.44
N ASP A 564 6.47 -24.69 -37.45
CA ASP A 564 7.01 -25.90 -36.83
C ASP A 564 6.26 -26.25 -35.53
N PRO A 565 5.38 -27.28 -35.54
CA PRO A 565 4.66 -27.72 -34.36
C PRO A 565 5.56 -28.38 -33.30
N ALA A 566 6.84 -28.67 -33.60
CA ALA A 566 7.80 -29.23 -32.64
C ALA A 566 8.54 -28.16 -31.81
N SER A 567 8.39 -26.87 -32.13
CA SER A 567 8.99 -25.78 -31.35
C SER A 567 8.27 -25.58 -30.01
N PRO A 568 8.99 -25.34 -28.89
CA PRO A 568 8.37 -25.06 -27.60
C PRO A 568 7.48 -23.82 -27.68
N ARG A 569 6.34 -23.86 -26.98
CA ARG A 569 5.32 -22.80 -27.00
C ARG A 569 5.59 -21.76 -25.92
N LEU A 570 5.69 -20.51 -26.33
CA LEU A 570 5.71 -19.35 -25.46
C LEU A 570 4.33 -18.72 -25.48
N GLU A 571 3.65 -18.64 -24.34
CA GLU A 571 2.34 -17.98 -24.24
C GLU A 571 2.47 -16.76 -23.35
N LEU A 572 2.12 -15.59 -23.88
CA LEU A 572 2.05 -14.36 -23.12
C LEU A 572 0.60 -13.91 -23.05
N ILE A 573 0.03 -14.02 -21.86
CA ILE A 573 -1.39 -13.81 -21.63
C ILE A 573 -1.54 -12.56 -20.77
N GLN A 574 -2.42 -11.66 -21.16
CA GLN A 574 -2.74 -10.49 -20.35
C GLN A 574 -3.50 -10.93 -19.09
N GLU A 575 -3.13 -10.36 -17.93
CA GLU A 575 -3.80 -10.60 -16.65
C GLU A 575 -3.98 -9.30 -15.87
N THR A 576 -4.75 -9.33 -14.78
CA THR A 576 -5.01 -8.15 -13.95
C THR A 576 -3.69 -7.61 -13.38
N GLY A 577 -3.35 -6.37 -13.72
CA GLY A 577 -2.11 -5.70 -13.28
C GLY A 577 -0.86 -5.99 -14.12
N GLY A 578 -0.94 -6.77 -15.21
CA GLY A 578 0.24 -7.03 -16.04
C GLY A 578 0.09 -8.16 -17.05
N TYR A 579 1.13 -8.99 -17.14
CA TYR A 579 1.22 -10.11 -18.08
C TYR A 579 1.80 -11.34 -17.39
N ARG A 580 1.25 -12.51 -17.72
CA ARG A 580 1.86 -13.80 -17.40
C ARG A 580 2.55 -14.39 -18.61
N LEU A 581 3.74 -14.93 -18.38
CA LEU A 581 4.54 -15.67 -19.34
C LEU A 581 4.48 -17.16 -18.99
N LEU A 582 4.08 -17.98 -19.97
CA LEU A 582 4.10 -19.43 -19.89
C LEU A 582 5.04 -20.01 -20.95
N ILE A 583 5.70 -21.11 -20.61
CA ILE A 583 6.46 -21.94 -21.56
C ILE A 583 5.88 -23.35 -21.48
N ASP A 584 5.39 -23.87 -22.61
CA ASP A 584 4.73 -25.18 -22.70
C ASP A 584 3.64 -25.38 -21.63
N ALA A 585 2.80 -24.35 -21.45
CA ALA A 585 1.75 -24.26 -20.43
C ALA A 585 2.22 -24.24 -18.96
N ALA A 586 3.52 -24.27 -18.67
CA ALA A 586 4.06 -24.03 -17.34
C ALA A 586 4.21 -22.52 -17.09
N LEU A 587 3.64 -22.02 -15.98
CA LEU A 587 3.81 -20.63 -15.56
C LEU A 587 5.28 -20.36 -15.25
N VAL A 588 5.85 -19.34 -15.87
CA VAL A 588 7.24 -18.92 -15.68
C VAL A 588 7.32 -17.65 -14.85
N ALA A 589 6.42 -16.70 -15.12
CA ALA A 589 6.29 -15.45 -14.38
C ALA A 589 4.87 -14.88 -14.54
N SER A 590 4.39 -14.17 -13.52
CA SER A 590 3.14 -13.40 -13.52
C SER A 590 3.41 -11.95 -13.10
N HIS A 591 2.40 -11.10 -13.23
CA HIS A 591 2.38 -9.68 -12.91
C HIS A 591 3.47 -8.85 -13.60
N LEU A 592 3.96 -9.31 -14.76
CA LEU A 592 4.98 -8.58 -15.50
C LEU A 592 4.38 -7.29 -16.09
N SER A 593 5.04 -6.15 -15.90
CA SER A 593 4.78 -4.96 -16.70
C SER A 593 5.27 -5.15 -18.15
N LEU A 594 4.76 -4.35 -19.10
CA LEU A 594 5.22 -4.38 -20.51
C LEU A 594 6.74 -4.23 -20.67
N THR A 595 7.38 -3.53 -19.74
CA THR A 595 8.83 -3.31 -19.74
C THR A 595 9.62 -4.52 -19.25
N GLU A 596 9.04 -5.35 -18.39
CA GLU A 596 9.69 -6.52 -17.78
C GLU A 596 9.61 -7.78 -18.64
N ILE A 597 8.64 -7.86 -19.56
CA ILE A 597 8.42 -9.02 -20.44
C ILE A 597 9.68 -9.36 -21.25
N GLY A 598 10.31 -8.36 -21.87
CA GLY A 598 11.52 -8.56 -22.67
C GLY A 598 12.70 -9.12 -21.86
N PRO A 599 13.18 -8.40 -20.82
CA PRO A 599 14.25 -8.88 -19.95
C PRO A 599 13.96 -10.26 -19.34
N ARG A 600 12.74 -10.51 -18.86
CA ARG A 600 12.39 -11.79 -18.26
C ARG A 600 12.43 -12.91 -19.29
N LEU A 601 11.86 -12.69 -20.47
CA LEU A 601 11.86 -13.66 -21.55
C LEU A 601 13.29 -14.03 -22.02
N ILE A 602 14.19 -13.06 -22.16
CA ILE A 602 15.57 -13.32 -22.58
C ILE A 602 16.32 -14.18 -21.54
N GLY A 603 16.16 -13.86 -20.25
CA GLY A 603 16.80 -14.61 -19.17
C GLY A 603 16.34 -16.07 -19.15
N GLU A 604 15.03 -16.30 -19.19
CA GLU A 604 14.43 -17.63 -19.19
C GLU A 604 14.85 -18.50 -20.38
N LEU A 605 14.88 -17.91 -21.57
CA LEU A 605 15.31 -18.61 -22.77
C LEU A 605 16.82 -18.89 -22.76
N GLY A 606 17.62 -18.00 -22.17
CA GLY A 606 19.05 -18.22 -21.92
C GLY A 606 19.32 -19.40 -20.98
N HIS A 607 18.62 -19.49 -19.85
CA HIS A 607 18.78 -20.59 -18.89
C HIS A 607 18.43 -21.94 -19.50
N ARG A 608 17.35 -22.02 -20.29
CA ARG A 608 16.91 -23.27 -20.94
C ARG A 608 17.79 -23.70 -22.12
N ALA A 609 18.69 -22.83 -22.58
CA ALA A 609 19.68 -23.17 -23.60
C ALA A 609 20.92 -23.87 -23.02
N LEU A 610 21.10 -23.86 -21.70
CA LEU A 610 22.21 -24.53 -21.01
C LEU A 610 22.11 -26.05 -21.07
N ALA A 611 23.26 -26.71 -21.14
CA ALA A 611 23.40 -28.14 -20.88
C ALA A 611 23.57 -28.42 -19.38
N GLU A 612 23.37 -29.68 -18.98
CA GLU A 612 23.55 -30.13 -17.59
C GLU A 612 24.96 -29.81 -17.07
N GLY A 613 25.05 -29.26 -15.86
CA GLY A 613 26.32 -28.85 -15.24
C GLY A 613 26.91 -27.53 -15.75
N GLN A 614 26.24 -26.84 -16.67
CA GLN A 614 26.66 -25.49 -17.09
C GLN A 614 26.08 -24.40 -16.17
N LEU A 615 26.82 -23.30 -16.12
CA LEU A 615 26.44 -22.06 -15.44
C LEU A 615 26.35 -20.95 -16.50
N MET A 616 25.18 -20.33 -16.65
CA MET A 616 25.04 -19.11 -17.43
C MET A 616 25.68 -17.96 -16.65
N ILE A 617 26.53 -17.19 -17.32
CA ILE A 617 27.07 -15.93 -16.82
C ILE A 617 26.64 -14.84 -17.80
N ASP A 618 25.70 -13.99 -17.38
CA ASP A 618 25.13 -12.91 -18.18
C ASP A 618 26.03 -11.67 -18.16
N ALA A 619 27.17 -11.78 -18.82
CA ALA A 619 28.17 -10.73 -18.92
C ALA A 619 28.51 -10.39 -20.38
N THR A 620 29.13 -9.22 -20.57
CA THR A 620 29.57 -8.73 -21.89
C THR A 620 30.89 -9.39 -22.27
N LEU A 621 30.99 -9.80 -23.53
CA LEU A 621 32.23 -10.29 -24.15
C LEU A 621 32.66 -9.31 -25.23
N LEU A 622 33.93 -8.89 -25.19
CA LEU A 622 34.58 -8.17 -26.28
C LEU A 622 35.43 -9.14 -27.10
N VAL A 623 35.23 -9.14 -28.40
CA VAL A 623 35.98 -10.01 -29.32
C VAL A 623 36.58 -9.16 -30.43
N HIS A 624 37.87 -9.37 -30.72
CA HIS A 624 38.57 -8.61 -31.75
C HIS A 624 38.31 -9.22 -33.13
N ARG A 625 38.10 -8.39 -34.16
CA ARG A 625 37.81 -8.83 -35.54
C ARG A 625 38.92 -9.71 -36.14
N ASP A 626 40.17 -9.41 -35.81
CA ASP A 626 41.33 -10.17 -36.32
C ASP A 626 41.72 -11.38 -35.45
N ALA A 627 41.06 -11.60 -34.32
CA ALA A 627 41.29 -12.73 -33.41
C ALA A 627 39.97 -13.27 -32.85
N PRO A 628 39.07 -13.78 -33.72
CA PRO A 628 37.71 -14.19 -33.36
C PRO A 628 37.64 -15.37 -32.37
N GLU A 629 38.75 -16.07 -32.16
CA GLU A 629 38.89 -17.18 -31.22
C GLU A 629 39.14 -16.77 -29.76
N SER A 630 39.40 -15.48 -29.48
CA SER A 630 39.71 -14.98 -28.13
C SER A 630 38.80 -13.82 -27.72
N ALA A 631 38.29 -13.84 -26.48
CA ALA A 631 37.50 -12.75 -25.92
C ALA A 631 38.01 -12.23 -24.59
N ILE A 632 37.65 -10.97 -24.31
CA ILE A 632 37.77 -10.34 -23.02
C ILE A 632 36.39 -10.30 -22.36
N LEU A 633 36.27 -10.85 -21.16
CA LEU A 633 35.07 -10.81 -20.35
C LEU A 633 34.98 -9.47 -19.60
N VAL A 634 33.85 -8.78 -19.69
CA VAL A 634 33.59 -7.53 -18.95
C VAL A 634 32.28 -7.69 -18.18
N PRO A 635 32.31 -7.83 -16.84
CA PRO A 635 31.10 -7.92 -16.03
C PRO A 635 30.47 -6.53 -15.95
N MET A 636 29.52 -6.27 -16.83
CA MET A 636 28.76 -5.02 -16.89
C MET A 636 27.29 -5.29 -16.62
N THR A 637 26.67 -4.42 -15.83
CA THR A 637 25.23 -4.44 -15.55
C THR A 637 24.61 -3.13 -16.06
N GLY A 638 23.44 -3.17 -16.70
CA GLY A 638 22.74 -1.96 -17.16
C GLY A 638 23.20 -1.45 -18.54
N ASP A 639 22.97 -0.16 -18.83
CA ASP A 639 23.14 0.44 -20.17
C ASP A 639 24.59 0.84 -20.52
N ASP A 640 25.54 0.64 -19.60
CA ASP A 640 26.95 1.04 -19.76
C ASP A 640 27.66 0.35 -20.95
N TRP A 641 27.14 -0.80 -21.42
CA TRP A 641 27.68 -1.51 -22.57
C TRP A 641 27.66 -0.66 -23.84
N GLN A 642 26.76 0.32 -23.95
CA GLN A 642 26.64 1.21 -25.10
C GLN A 642 27.86 2.13 -25.22
N ALA A 643 28.30 2.68 -24.09
CA ALA A 643 29.52 3.48 -24.02
C ALA A 643 30.73 2.62 -24.41
N LEU A 644 30.86 1.44 -23.82
CA LEU A 644 31.93 0.48 -24.15
C LEU A 644 31.95 0.16 -25.64
N ARG A 645 30.79 -0.14 -26.24
CA ARG A 645 30.67 -0.41 -27.67
C ARG A 645 31.15 0.75 -28.53
N ALA A 646 30.71 1.96 -28.24
CA ALA A 646 31.04 3.14 -29.04
C ALA A 646 32.55 3.38 -29.13
N MET A 647 33.31 3.01 -28.09
CA MET A 647 34.78 3.12 -28.08
C MET A 647 35.48 1.87 -28.63
N ALA A 648 34.95 0.68 -28.39
CA ALA A 648 35.58 -0.57 -28.78
C ALA A 648 35.39 -0.88 -30.28
N GLU A 649 34.27 -0.47 -30.88
CA GLU A 649 33.94 -0.75 -32.29
C GLU A 649 34.92 -0.10 -33.30
N PRO A 650 35.34 1.18 -33.14
CA PRO A 650 36.40 1.79 -33.94
C PRO A 650 37.77 1.09 -33.84
N LEU A 651 38.02 0.42 -32.71
CA LEU A 651 39.25 -0.34 -32.44
C LEU A 651 39.19 -1.78 -32.96
N GLY A 652 38.14 -2.13 -33.72
CA GLY A 652 38.00 -3.46 -34.31
C GLY A 652 37.40 -4.51 -33.37
N TYR A 653 36.81 -4.13 -32.24
CA TYR A 653 36.09 -5.07 -31.37
C TYR A 653 34.59 -5.11 -31.69
N TYR A 654 33.95 -6.23 -31.35
CA TYR A 654 32.50 -6.36 -31.31
C TYR A 654 32.06 -6.97 -29.97
N LEU A 655 30.81 -6.73 -29.60
CA LEU A 655 30.24 -7.19 -28.33
C LEU A 655 29.38 -8.43 -28.54
N LEU A 656 29.49 -9.39 -27.63
CA LEU A 656 28.54 -10.49 -27.43
C LEU A 656 28.07 -10.45 -25.97
N ARG A 657 26.98 -11.14 -25.65
CA ARG A 657 26.45 -11.22 -24.27
C ARG A 657 26.07 -12.66 -23.92
N GLY A 658 26.36 -13.05 -22.69
CA GLY A 658 25.99 -14.33 -22.12
C GLY A 658 26.96 -15.45 -22.52
N ILE A 659 27.51 -16.14 -21.52
CA ILE A 659 28.30 -17.36 -21.70
C ILE A 659 27.72 -18.51 -20.89
N ALA A 660 27.75 -19.71 -21.45
CA ALA A 660 27.60 -20.95 -20.73
C ALA A 660 29.00 -21.43 -20.30
N TRP A 661 29.30 -21.24 -19.02
CA TRP A 661 30.54 -21.66 -18.38
C TRP A 661 30.41 -23.08 -17.84
N HIS A 662 31.50 -23.84 -17.87
CA HIS A 662 31.53 -25.21 -17.38
C HIS A 662 32.81 -25.48 -16.60
N ARG A 663 32.68 -26.03 -15.38
CA ARG A 663 33.81 -26.26 -14.47
C ARG A 663 34.92 -27.13 -15.05
N ALA A 664 34.57 -28.15 -15.85
CA ALA A 664 35.57 -29.04 -16.47
C ALA A 664 36.36 -28.40 -17.63
N ALA A 665 35.92 -27.24 -18.13
CA ALA A 665 36.56 -26.53 -19.24
C ALA A 665 36.43 -25.01 -19.08
N PRO A 666 36.95 -24.43 -17.97
CA PRO A 666 36.64 -23.06 -17.58
C PRO A 666 37.22 -22.01 -18.54
N SER A 667 38.26 -22.37 -19.31
CA SER A 667 38.89 -21.53 -20.33
C SER A 667 38.15 -21.50 -21.68
N GLN A 668 37.20 -22.42 -21.91
CA GLN A 668 36.38 -22.46 -23.11
C GLN A 668 34.98 -21.90 -22.82
N ALA A 669 34.59 -20.86 -23.53
CA ALA A 669 33.25 -20.28 -23.42
C ALA A 669 32.35 -20.76 -24.57
N SER A 670 31.17 -21.26 -24.20
CA SER A 670 30.07 -21.43 -25.13
C SER A 670 29.21 -20.16 -25.11
N VAL A 671 29.16 -19.41 -26.21
CA VAL A 671 28.50 -18.10 -26.24
C VAL A 671 27.00 -18.28 -26.51
N LEU A 672 26.16 -17.71 -25.65
CA LEU A 672 24.70 -17.75 -25.79
C LEU A 672 24.17 -16.69 -26.77
N ALA A 673 24.98 -15.66 -27.07
CA ALA A 673 24.64 -14.55 -27.96
C ALA A 673 23.29 -13.90 -27.61
N LEU A 674 23.09 -13.63 -26.31
CA LEU A 674 21.88 -12.98 -25.83
C LEU A 674 21.78 -11.57 -26.44
N PRO A 675 20.57 -11.11 -26.81
CA PRO A 675 20.44 -9.80 -27.41
C PRO A 675 20.79 -8.65 -26.43
N LEU A 676 21.30 -7.53 -26.96
CA LEU A 676 21.65 -6.30 -26.21
C LEU A 676 20.54 -5.24 -26.32
N SER A 677 20.23 -4.49 -25.25
CA SER A 677 19.10 -3.55 -25.19
C SER A 677 19.46 -2.09 -25.51
N LEU A 678 18.97 -1.54 -26.63
CA LEU A 678 19.09 -0.15 -27.06
C LEU A 678 18.04 0.78 -26.40
N PRO A 679 18.25 2.12 -26.44
CA PRO A 679 17.25 3.10 -26.00
C PRO A 679 15.90 2.88 -26.67
N GLY A 680 14.82 2.95 -25.89
CA GLY A 680 13.48 2.58 -26.34
C GLY A 680 13.16 1.07 -26.24
N GLY A 681 14.10 0.26 -25.76
CA GLY A 681 13.91 -1.19 -25.54
C GLY A 681 13.98 -2.04 -26.79
N ARG A 682 14.69 -1.60 -27.84
CA ARG A 682 14.97 -2.45 -29.01
C ARG A 682 16.14 -3.37 -28.69
N LEU A 683 16.08 -4.68 -28.96
CA LEU A 683 17.29 -5.49 -28.84
C LEU A 683 18.03 -5.61 -30.17
N ILE A 684 19.34 -5.76 -30.09
CA ILE A 684 20.19 -6.14 -31.22
C ILE A 684 20.94 -7.42 -30.88
N THR A 685 20.81 -8.42 -31.74
CA THR A 685 21.76 -9.54 -31.82
C THR A 685 22.88 -9.10 -32.76
N LEU A 686 24.06 -8.85 -32.22
CA LEU A 686 25.21 -8.36 -33.01
C LEU A 686 25.80 -9.44 -33.92
N TRP A 687 25.50 -10.72 -33.66
CA TRP A 687 26.03 -11.84 -34.42
C TRP A 687 25.02 -12.99 -34.51
N ALA A 688 24.61 -13.37 -35.74
CA ALA A 688 23.55 -14.36 -35.97
C ALA A 688 23.97 -15.81 -35.63
N SER A 689 25.25 -16.14 -35.81
CA SER A 689 25.85 -17.44 -35.43
C SER A 689 27.18 -17.22 -34.69
N PRO A 690 27.19 -17.17 -33.35
CA PRO A 690 28.41 -16.87 -32.60
C PRO A 690 29.51 -17.91 -32.87
N PRO A 691 30.80 -17.51 -32.84
CA PRO A 691 31.91 -18.45 -33.00
C PRO A 691 31.89 -19.52 -31.90
N THR A 692 32.08 -20.77 -32.31
CA THR A 692 32.16 -21.92 -31.38
C THR A 692 33.57 -22.10 -30.86
N GLY A 693 33.72 -22.45 -29.57
CA GLY A 693 35.03 -22.75 -28.97
C GLY A 693 35.86 -21.52 -28.64
N LEU A 694 35.21 -20.40 -28.34
CA LEU A 694 35.86 -19.15 -27.99
C LEU A 694 36.61 -19.27 -26.66
N ARG A 695 37.84 -18.78 -26.59
CA ARG A 695 38.67 -18.81 -25.37
C ARG A 695 38.58 -17.48 -24.64
N ILE A 696 38.25 -17.51 -23.35
CA ILE A 696 38.33 -16.31 -22.51
C ILE A 696 39.80 -16.05 -22.21
N ALA A 697 40.33 -14.97 -22.79
CA ALA A 697 41.75 -14.67 -22.77
C ALA A 697 42.11 -13.60 -21.72
N GLY A 698 41.12 -12.90 -21.17
CA GLY A 698 41.28 -11.96 -20.07
C GLY A 698 39.94 -11.46 -19.54
N VAL A 699 39.98 -10.73 -18.43
CA VAL A 699 38.80 -10.15 -17.79
C VAL A 699 39.07 -8.71 -17.36
N ALA A 700 38.10 -7.84 -17.55
CA ALA A 700 38.23 -6.42 -17.27
C ALA A 700 37.06 -5.82 -16.50
N THR A 701 37.30 -4.85 -15.62
CA THR A 701 36.23 -4.11 -14.91
C THR A 701 35.96 -2.75 -15.57
N TRP A 702 34.69 -2.35 -15.63
CA TRP A 702 34.25 -1.06 -16.19
C TRP A 702 33.97 -0.03 -15.09
N GLY A 703 34.41 1.22 -15.25
CA GLY A 703 33.88 2.37 -14.51
C GLY A 703 34.75 3.02 -13.41
N ALA A 704 35.85 2.42 -12.96
CA ALA A 704 36.77 3.07 -12.01
C ALA A 704 38.24 2.84 -12.37
N ASP A 705 39.08 3.87 -12.26
CA ASP A 705 40.54 3.78 -12.44
C ASP A 705 41.21 3.18 -11.19
N THR A 706 40.80 1.96 -10.83
CA THR A 706 41.45 1.18 -9.79
C THR A 706 42.65 0.44 -10.38
N ALA A 707 43.71 0.24 -9.58
CA ALA A 707 44.76 -0.74 -9.85
C ALA A 707 44.15 -2.13 -10.18
N GLN A 708 44.95 -3.03 -10.78
CA GLN A 708 44.47 -4.33 -11.32
C GLN A 708 43.41 -4.99 -10.43
N PRO A 709 42.21 -5.30 -10.97
CA PRO A 709 41.12 -5.80 -10.15
C PRO A 709 41.50 -7.15 -9.52
N THR A 710 41.15 -7.31 -8.25
CA THR A 710 41.39 -8.58 -7.54
C THR A 710 40.43 -9.65 -8.06
N PRO A 711 40.77 -10.95 -7.97
CA PRO A 711 39.86 -12.02 -8.40
C PRO A 711 38.54 -12.00 -7.63
N LEU A 712 38.57 -11.57 -6.35
CA LEU A 712 37.38 -11.44 -5.52
C LEU A 712 36.44 -10.33 -5.99
N MET A 713 36.97 -9.19 -6.44
CA MET A 713 36.16 -8.10 -7.02
C MET A 713 35.47 -8.56 -8.31
N LEU A 714 36.17 -9.32 -9.15
CA LEU A 714 35.62 -9.88 -10.38
C LEU A 714 34.55 -10.93 -10.10
N LEU A 715 34.80 -11.80 -9.12
CA LEU A 715 33.82 -12.78 -8.67
C LEU A 715 32.55 -12.10 -8.16
N ALA A 716 32.69 -11.07 -7.30
CA ALA A 716 31.56 -10.29 -6.80
C ALA A 716 30.74 -9.62 -7.91
N ALA A 717 31.37 -9.24 -9.03
CA ALA A 717 30.68 -8.67 -10.18
C ALA A 717 29.98 -9.72 -11.06
N LEU A 718 30.49 -10.95 -11.11
CA LEU A 718 29.95 -12.03 -11.94
C LEU A 718 28.87 -12.86 -11.25
N LEU A 719 28.94 -13.07 -9.93
CA LEU A 719 27.96 -13.87 -9.19
C LEU A 719 26.50 -13.37 -9.33
N PRO A 720 26.20 -12.06 -9.26
CA PRO A 720 24.84 -11.56 -9.40
C PRO A 720 24.21 -11.90 -10.75
N VAL A 721 25.03 -12.01 -11.79
CA VAL A 721 24.63 -12.31 -13.18
C VAL A 721 24.84 -13.78 -13.57
N SER A 722 25.17 -14.65 -12.61
CA SER A 722 25.43 -16.07 -12.87
C SER A 722 24.32 -16.99 -12.34
N ARG A 723 23.81 -17.93 -13.13
CA ARG A 723 22.75 -18.89 -12.72
C ARG A 723 22.86 -20.22 -13.48
N HIS A 724 22.40 -21.31 -12.88
CA HIS A 724 22.22 -22.61 -13.54
C HIS A 724 20.96 -22.65 -14.42
N ALA A 725 20.77 -23.75 -15.15
CA ALA A 725 19.62 -23.98 -16.02
C ALA A 725 18.27 -23.97 -15.28
N ASP A 726 18.28 -24.39 -14.01
CA ASP A 726 17.13 -24.36 -13.10
C ASP A 726 16.98 -23.01 -12.38
N THR A 727 17.71 -21.98 -12.81
CA THR A 727 17.77 -20.63 -12.22
C THR A 727 18.39 -20.56 -10.82
N SER A 728 18.93 -21.67 -10.29
CA SER A 728 19.65 -21.64 -9.01
C SER A 728 20.98 -20.85 -9.14
N PRO A 729 21.42 -20.17 -8.06
CA PRO A 729 22.72 -19.50 -8.05
C PRO A 729 23.86 -20.53 -8.08
N PRO A 730 25.09 -20.12 -8.44
CA PRO A 730 26.26 -21.01 -8.43
C PRO A 730 26.45 -21.62 -7.03
N ASN A 731 26.65 -22.94 -6.95
CA ASN A 731 26.94 -23.60 -5.67
C ASN A 731 28.40 -23.34 -5.22
N GLY A 732 28.74 -23.74 -3.99
CA GLY A 732 30.07 -23.46 -3.40
C GLY A 732 31.25 -23.99 -4.22
N GLN A 733 31.08 -25.12 -4.92
CA GLN A 733 32.14 -25.64 -5.78
C GLN A 733 32.29 -24.79 -7.07
N ASP A 734 31.19 -24.26 -7.62
CA ASP A 734 31.25 -23.33 -8.75
C ASP A 734 31.92 -22.02 -8.36
N VAL A 735 31.59 -21.49 -7.18
CA VAL A 735 32.22 -20.26 -6.65
C VAL A 735 33.73 -20.45 -6.48
N SER A 736 34.17 -21.56 -5.89
CA SER A 736 35.60 -21.87 -5.74
C SER A 736 36.31 -22.00 -7.10
N SER A 737 35.73 -22.75 -8.04
CA SER A 737 36.33 -22.92 -9.36
C SER A 737 36.31 -21.65 -10.22
N LEU A 738 35.29 -20.80 -10.09
CA LEU A 738 35.27 -19.48 -10.73
C LEU A 738 36.36 -18.58 -10.16
N LEU A 739 36.57 -18.58 -8.84
CA LEU A 739 37.62 -17.79 -8.20
C LEU A 739 39.01 -18.23 -8.65
N GLU A 740 39.27 -19.54 -8.69
CA GLU A 740 40.52 -20.11 -9.19
C GLU A 740 40.77 -19.71 -10.65
N TRP A 741 39.76 -19.89 -11.51
CA TRP A 741 39.85 -19.52 -12.92
C TRP A 741 40.10 -18.01 -13.12
N LEU A 742 39.41 -17.14 -12.38
CA LEU A 742 39.62 -15.68 -12.44
C LEU A 742 41.02 -15.27 -11.97
N ALA A 743 41.64 -16.04 -11.07
CA ALA A 743 43.00 -15.77 -10.59
C ALA A 743 44.07 -16.08 -11.67
N GLU A 744 43.79 -17.02 -12.57
CA GLU A 744 44.69 -17.41 -13.67
C GLU A 744 44.61 -16.48 -14.89
N LEU A 745 43.54 -15.68 -15.02
CA LEU A 745 43.35 -14.80 -16.16
C LEU A 745 44.15 -13.48 -16.04
N PRO A 746 44.61 -12.91 -17.17
CA PRO A 746 45.01 -11.51 -17.25
C PRO A 746 43.85 -10.57 -16.85
N ARG A 747 44.15 -9.61 -15.96
CA ARG A 747 43.16 -8.72 -15.33
C ARG A 747 43.53 -7.26 -15.52
N PHE A 748 42.57 -6.44 -15.94
CA PHE A 748 42.79 -5.01 -16.17
C PHE A 748 41.51 -4.18 -15.93
N SER A 749 41.66 -2.86 -15.81
CA SER A 749 40.55 -1.93 -15.62
C SER A 749 40.34 -1.13 -16.91
N LEU A 750 39.08 -0.90 -17.29
CA LEU A 750 38.67 -0.01 -18.37
C LEU A 750 38.08 1.26 -17.74
N PRO A 751 38.78 2.40 -17.79
CA PRO A 751 38.32 3.63 -17.15
C PRO A 751 37.16 4.22 -17.95
N GLY A 752 35.96 4.13 -17.41
CA GLY A 752 34.74 4.64 -18.07
C GLY A 752 34.73 6.16 -18.26
N ASP A 753 35.40 6.89 -17.37
CA ASP A 753 35.49 8.35 -17.38
C ASP A 753 36.64 8.89 -18.25
N HIS A 754 37.52 8.02 -18.76
CA HIS A 754 38.70 8.37 -19.58
C HIS A 754 38.72 7.57 -20.90
N PRO A 755 37.80 7.88 -21.84
CA PRO A 755 37.61 7.12 -23.08
C PRO A 755 38.88 7.01 -23.95
N GLU A 756 39.77 8.00 -23.88
CA GLU A 756 41.07 8.00 -24.56
C GLU A 756 42.02 6.89 -24.08
N LEU A 757 41.90 6.45 -22.82
CA LEU A 757 42.74 5.40 -22.24
C LEU A 757 42.19 3.99 -22.50
N VAL A 758 40.91 3.86 -22.84
CA VAL A 758 40.24 2.56 -23.07
C VAL A 758 40.93 1.79 -24.20
N GLY A 759 41.31 2.47 -25.28
CA GLY A 759 41.98 1.82 -26.41
C GLY A 759 43.35 1.25 -26.05
N GLU A 760 44.18 2.04 -25.36
CA GLU A 760 45.49 1.59 -24.88
C GLU A 760 45.36 0.40 -23.91
N ARG A 761 44.37 0.42 -23.02
CA ARG A 761 44.10 -0.66 -22.06
C ARG A 761 43.62 -1.94 -22.74
N LEU A 762 42.76 -1.84 -23.76
CA LEU A 762 42.30 -2.98 -24.56
C LEU A 762 43.43 -3.59 -25.40
N GLU A 763 44.24 -2.78 -26.06
CA GLU A 763 45.41 -3.26 -26.82
C GLU A 763 46.45 -3.93 -25.91
N ASN A 764 46.75 -3.33 -24.75
CA ASN A 764 47.64 -3.92 -23.77
C ASN A 764 47.06 -5.21 -23.20
N GLY A 765 45.76 -5.24 -22.89
CA GLY A 765 45.05 -6.44 -22.45
C GLY A 765 45.17 -7.58 -23.46
N MET A 766 44.88 -7.32 -24.74
CA MET A 766 45.00 -8.32 -25.81
C MET A 766 46.43 -8.80 -26.05
N ARG A 767 47.45 -7.93 -25.96
CA ARG A 767 48.85 -8.33 -26.07
C ARG A 767 49.30 -9.28 -24.96
N HIS A 768 48.70 -9.19 -23.77
CA HIS A 768 48.98 -10.10 -22.65
C HIS A 768 48.09 -11.35 -22.69
N ALA A 769 46.96 -11.29 -23.39
CA ALA A 769 45.96 -12.35 -23.49
C ALA A 769 46.19 -13.31 -24.68
N LEU A 770 46.77 -12.82 -25.78
CA LEU A 770 47.19 -13.64 -26.91
C LEU A 770 48.61 -14.18 -26.64
N PRO A 771 48.85 -15.50 -26.71
CA PRO A 771 50.22 -16.01 -26.70
C PRO A 771 50.96 -15.39 -27.88
N THR A 772 52.08 -14.72 -27.60
CA THR A 772 53.00 -14.28 -28.65
C THR A 772 53.37 -15.50 -29.48
N GLY A 773 53.07 -15.44 -30.78
CA GLY A 773 53.24 -16.57 -31.68
C GLY A 773 54.63 -17.20 -31.58
N LYS A 774 54.62 -18.53 -31.45
CA LYS A 774 55.48 -19.40 -32.23
C LYS A 774 54.62 -20.30 -33.08
#